data_AF-A0A023G4P6-F1
#
_entry.id   AF-A0A023G4P6-F1
#
_cell.length_a   1.000
_cell.length_b   1.000
_cell.length_c   1.000
_cell.angle_alpha   90.00
_cell.angle_beta   90.00
_cell.angle_gamma   90.00
#
_symmetry.space_group_name_H-M   'P 1'
#
loop_
_entity.id
_entity.type
_entity.pdbx_description
1 polymer ?
#
loop_
_entity_poly.entity_id
_entity_poly.type
_entity_poly.pdbx_seq_one_letter_code
_entity_poly.pdbx_strand_id
1 'polypeptide(L)'
;MLDLFLVTPALCSHCNDYIWGQGCVGKRCQECGASFHAGCLGFAGLHPCLPPRGDPAAPRPCCQGSVAVNEWTSENILEWLAAVNMLSCGGEVLRELKGADLASLDRERLRNLGLKEECAQDALLRCLAELCRPGVSPPPPPPASALPHQGDHDLECGSFPPGLEQCDSCRHLLRGLAHQGLLCRQCGLVCHRACAATRGLPACRSPAPRPRQALLALAALWRDLATCDPADIPPFLARCLREIEALCSRAPPGMDLYEVYASPSVPDRVRELTLRLAQDSRADASGYDLACWVGTLKKYLRELTNPIIPVHFYDRFVEAAKAGDEAGVVRLASQLPATHSRALRALMGHLCRVCRVAHSRGQAERPLRLAHSLAFVVLRPPWEQAVAMARNTRWHGRVLETLLLRGDWGEPLPVFQNGGTPALPPRRPSRSSQPPVDRNLLEAEWYWGDISREECSEKLKDAADGTFLVRDALDRGSGDYTLTLRVGGSNKLIKIYQRGGKYGFSEPLTFNSVPELISHYGRESLEHYNNFLNVRLLYPVSKYHQPDDEDQREWNVDRVSQRLMEANREYLAGSRQFDQFHDQFNRLSQDLQIKVQALQSFDEVAKMFGEQGELQRQFHDCCSGEQERRAVEENGALLQRRLQSVRETRSQVADDVRAIQAYYKQLEREINGLKIEVAQAAKQREKCQAWLQARGVPKDHINKLLQDSSGQQEPPAAPRWRVEEAPPEGTWFVADCDRGQAMRLLEGRCDGTFLVRPSKNPGQFALSIVAEGKVNHCLILRTERGYGFAEPLTIHPTLRSLVQHYTHNSLEEHNPLLKTTMAYPVFGGSS
;
A
#
# COMPACT_ATOMS: atom_id res chain seq x y z
N MET A 1 7.24 -33.00 -2.21
CA MET A 1 6.75 -31.60 -2.11
C MET A 1 7.93 -30.65 -2.28
N LEU A 2 7.83 -29.65 -3.16
CA LEU A 2 8.81 -28.58 -3.37
C LEU A 2 8.44 -27.31 -2.62
N ASP A 3 9.43 -26.49 -2.28
CA ASP A 3 9.22 -25.10 -1.86
C ASP A 3 8.48 -24.30 -2.94
N LEU A 4 7.58 -23.44 -2.48
CA LEU A 4 6.71 -22.64 -3.34
C LEU A 4 7.11 -21.18 -3.26
N PHE A 5 7.69 -20.67 -4.36
CA PHE A 5 7.99 -19.26 -4.58
C PHE A 5 7.08 -18.73 -5.68
N LEU A 6 6.36 -17.63 -5.41
CA LEU A 6 5.30 -17.12 -6.27
C LEU A 6 5.50 -15.63 -6.59
N VAL A 7 5.36 -15.29 -7.88
CA VAL A 7 5.10 -13.91 -8.35
C VAL A 7 3.64 -13.72 -8.74
N THR A 8 2.96 -14.82 -9.06
CA THR A 8 1.52 -14.89 -9.32
C THR A 8 0.86 -15.71 -8.20
N PRO A 9 -0.25 -15.23 -7.60
CA PRO A 9 -0.96 -16.01 -6.59
C PRO A 9 -1.40 -17.38 -7.10
N ALA A 10 -1.32 -18.40 -6.24
CA ALA A 10 -1.73 -19.77 -6.54
C ALA A 10 -2.83 -20.22 -5.59
N LEU A 11 -3.81 -21.00 -6.06
CA LEU A 11 -4.88 -21.49 -5.20
C LEU A 11 -4.40 -22.67 -4.34
N CYS A 12 -4.71 -22.66 -3.05
CA CYS A 12 -4.44 -23.79 -2.17
C CYS A 12 -5.47 -24.90 -2.39
N SER A 13 -5.02 -26.11 -2.69
CA SER A 13 -5.88 -27.27 -2.96
C SER A 13 -6.67 -27.78 -1.75
N HIS A 14 -6.29 -27.39 -0.53
CA HIS A 14 -7.02 -27.79 0.69
C HIS A 14 -8.11 -26.79 1.13
N CYS A 15 -7.77 -25.50 1.25
CA CYS A 15 -8.68 -24.49 1.81
C CYS A 15 -9.36 -23.59 0.76
N ASN A 16 -9.03 -23.75 -0.53
CA ASN A 16 -9.52 -22.93 -1.63
C ASN A 16 -9.32 -21.41 -1.42
N ASP A 17 -8.24 -21.04 -0.73
CA ASP A 17 -7.79 -19.65 -0.59
C ASP A 17 -6.48 -19.44 -1.34
N TYR A 18 -6.21 -18.20 -1.73
CA TYR A 18 -5.00 -17.87 -2.49
C TYR A 18 -3.75 -17.87 -1.60
N ILE A 19 -2.68 -18.44 -2.14
CA ILE A 19 -1.31 -18.40 -1.63
C ILE A 19 -0.60 -17.27 -2.38
N TRP A 20 -0.05 -16.32 -1.63
CA TRP A 20 0.74 -15.21 -2.12
C TRP A 20 1.63 -14.70 -0.98
N GLY A 21 2.64 -13.90 -1.29
CA GLY A 21 3.61 -13.40 -0.33
C GLY A 21 5.03 -13.42 -0.88
N GLN A 22 5.96 -12.81 -0.16
CA GLN A 22 7.39 -12.85 -0.49
C GLN A 22 8.08 -14.05 0.17
N GLY A 23 9.08 -14.64 -0.49
CA GLY A 23 9.81 -15.79 0.02
C GLY A 23 9.11 -17.13 -0.22
N CYS A 24 9.41 -18.13 0.61
CA CYS A 24 8.75 -19.43 0.54
C CYS A 24 7.38 -19.35 1.23
N VAL A 25 6.31 -19.38 0.45
CA VAL A 25 4.92 -19.13 0.91
C VAL A 25 4.12 -20.41 1.13
N GLY A 26 4.67 -21.57 0.76
CA GLY A 26 3.99 -22.85 0.88
C GLY A 26 4.78 -23.99 0.24
N LYS A 27 4.07 -25.07 -0.08
CA LYS A 27 4.65 -26.23 -0.77
C LYS A 27 3.80 -26.63 -1.96
N ARG A 28 4.42 -27.23 -2.98
CA ARG A 28 3.74 -27.78 -4.16
C ARG A 28 4.15 -29.20 -4.47
N CYS A 29 3.20 -30.02 -4.92
CA CYS A 29 3.47 -31.36 -5.41
C CYS A 29 4.15 -31.32 -6.79
N GLN A 30 5.20 -32.11 -6.98
CA GLN A 30 5.91 -32.21 -8.26
C GLN A 30 5.10 -32.95 -9.33
N GLU A 31 4.30 -33.93 -8.91
CA GLU A 31 3.59 -34.83 -9.83
C GLU A 31 2.27 -34.22 -10.30
N CYS A 32 1.41 -33.79 -9.37
CA CYS A 32 0.08 -33.24 -9.70
C CYS A 32 0.03 -31.70 -9.75
N GLY A 33 1.08 -31.00 -9.30
CA GLY A 33 1.09 -29.53 -9.26
C GLY A 33 0.26 -28.89 -8.14
N ALA A 34 -0.42 -29.68 -7.30
CA ALA A 34 -1.23 -29.18 -6.18
C ALA A 34 -0.40 -28.33 -5.21
N SER A 35 -0.91 -27.16 -4.84
CA SER A 35 -0.22 -26.18 -3.98
C SER A 35 -0.94 -26.05 -2.64
N PHE A 36 -0.18 -25.85 -1.56
CA PHE A 36 -0.72 -25.76 -0.21
C PHE A 36 -0.03 -24.63 0.56
N HIS A 37 -0.79 -23.86 1.34
CA HIS A 37 -0.20 -22.99 2.37
C HIS A 37 0.63 -23.83 3.35
N ALA A 38 1.62 -23.22 4.00
CA ALA A 38 2.41 -23.89 5.03
C ALA A 38 1.53 -24.55 6.12
N GLY A 39 0.48 -23.86 6.58
CA GLY A 39 -0.49 -24.41 7.55
C GLY A 39 -1.44 -25.47 6.97
N CYS A 40 -1.66 -25.49 5.66
CA CYS A 40 -2.53 -26.49 5.01
C CYS A 40 -1.77 -27.79 4.66
N LEU A 41 -0.44 -27.79 4.73
CA LEU A 41 0.39 -28.92 4.31
C LEU A 41 0.09 -30.21 5.09
N GLY A 42 -0.24 -30.10 6.38
CA GLY A 42 -0.61 -31.24 7.23
C GLY A 42 -1.85 -32.00 6.75
N PHE A 43 -2.65 -31.40 5.87
CA PHE A 43 -3.88 -31.96 5.30
C PHE A 43 -3.71 -32.46 3.87
N ALA A 44 -2.50 -32.37 3.29
CA ALA A 44 -2.24 -32.81 1.92
C ALA A 44 -2.59 -34.29 1.69
N GLY A 45 -2.48 -35.13 2.73
CA GLY A 45 -2.85 -36.55 2.66
C GLY A 45 -4.34 -36.84 2.43
N LEU A 46 -5.21 -35.84 2.61
CA LEU A 46 -6.65 -35.96 2.28
C LEU A 46 -6.93 -35.82 0.78
N HIS A 47 -5.94 -35.38 -0.01
CA HIS A 47 -6.09 -35.10 -1.43
C HIS A 47 -5.29 -36.13 -2.24
N PRO A 48 -5.93 -37.02 -3.01
CA PRO A 48 -5.22 -37.99 -3.83
C PRO A 48 -4.36 -37.29 -4.89
N CYS A 49 -3.10 -37.69 -5.01
CA CYS A 49 -2.19 -37.19 -6.05
C CYS A 49 -2.64 -37.74 -7.41
N LEU A 50 -3.37 -36.95 -8.18
CA LEU A 50 -3.81 -37.31 -9.53
C LEU A 50 -3.09 -36.44 -10.57
N PRO A 51 -2.50 -37.02 -11.63
CA PRO A 51 -1.92 -36.23 -12.71
C PRO A 51 -3.01 -35.39 -13.40
N PRO A 52 -2.69 -34.18 -13.88
CA PRO A 52 -3.68 -33.26 -14.44
C PRO A 52 -4.42 -33.92 -15.62
N ARG A 53 -5.74 -34.09 -15.47
CA ARG A 53 -6.59 -34.61 -16.54
C ARG A 53 -6.85 -33.51 -17.57
N GLY A 54 -6.01 -33.45 -18.60
CA GLY A 54 -6.40 -32.95 -19.92
C GLY A 54 -6.58 -31.44 -20.12
N ASP A 55 -6.01 -30.58 -19.29
CA ASP A 55 -5.88 -29.15 -19.63
C ASP A 55 -4.43 -28.84 -20.07
N PRO A 56 -4.18 -28.40 -21.33
CA PRO A 56 -2.82 -28.16 -21.86
C PRO A 56 -2.11 -26.95 -21.25
N ALA A 57 -2.75 -26.20 -20.35
CA ALA A 57 -2.09 -25.14 -19.60
C ALA A 57 -1.13 -25.76 -18.58
N ALA A 58 0.13 -25.92 -18.98
CA ALA A 58 1.21 -26.35 -18.10
C ALA A 58 1.12 -25.62 -16.74
N PRO A 59 1.30 -26.31 -15.60
CA PRO A 59 1.37 -25.63 -14.30
C PRO A 59 2.43 -24.53 -14.43
N ARG A 60 2.01 -23.27 -14.26
CA ARG A 60 2.88 -22.10 -14.47
C ARG A 60 4.20 -22.35 -13.74
N PRO A 61 5.36 -22.11 -14.41
CA PRO A 61 6.64 -22.35 -13.78
C PRO A 61 6.71 -21.52 -12.51
N CYS A 62 6.88 -22.18 -11.37
CA CYS A 62 7.24 -21.44 -10.18
C CYS A 62 8.69 -21.03 -10.28
N CYS A 63 8.98 -19.90 -9.64
CA CYS A 63 10.31 -19.37 -9.60
C CYS A 63 11.23 -20.40 -8.93
N GLN A 64 12.42 -20.55 -9.47
CA GLN A 64 13.46 -21.40 -8.88
C GLN A 64 13.94 -20.86 -7.51
N GLY A 65 13.61 -19.59 -7.20
CA GLY A 65 13.86 -18.93 -5.91
C GLY A 65 12.93 -17.74 -5.67
N SER A 66 13.08 -17.07 -4.53
CA SER A 66 12.26 -15.90 -4.17
C SER A 66 12.54 -14.72 -5.09
N VAL A 67 11.49 -14.14 -5.68
CA VAL A 67 11.52 -12.88 -6.42
C VAL A 67 11.10 -11.76 -5.47
N ALA A 68 11.86 -10.67 -5.41
CA ALA A 68 11.55 -9.55 -4.52
C ALA A 68 10.36 -8.74 -5.05
N VAL A 69 9.56 -8.18 -4.15
CA VAL A 69 8.32 -7.45 -4.51
C VAL A 69 8.62 -6.24 -5.39
N ASN A 70 9.79 -5.61 -5.24
CA ASN A 70 10.24 -4.49 -6.09
C ASN A 70 10.39 -4.85 -7.58
N GLU A 71 10.62 -6.13 -7.90
CA GLU A 71 10.77 -6.65 -9.27
C GLU A 71 9.42 -7.02 -9.92
N TRP A 72 8.31 -6.90 -9.19
CA TRP A 72 6.99 -7.27 -9.71
C TRP A 72 6.52 -6.32 -10.81
N THR A 73 6.00 -6.88 -11.89
CA THR A 73 5.37 -6.11 -12.97
C THR A 73 3.97 -5.64 -12.57
N SER A 74 3.42 -4.69 -13.33
CA SER A 74 2.04 -4.25 -13.14
C SER A 74 1.02 -5.37 -13.33
N GLU A 75 1.33 -6.36 -14.17
CA GLU A 75 0.50 -7.56 -14.31
C GLU A 75 0.52 -8.39 -13.02
N ASN A 76 1.68 -8.61 -12.40
CA ASN A 76 1.78 -9.33 -11.12
C ASN A 76 0.99 -8.64 -10.01
N ILE A 77 1.05 -7.31 -9.95
CA ILE A 77 0.27 -6.53 -8.97
C ILE A 77 -1.23 -6.69 -9.21
N LEU A 78 -1.68 -6.64 -10.46
CA LEU A 78 -3.11 -6.83 -10.78
C LEU A 78 -3.58 -8.25 -10.45
N GLU A 79 -2.77 -9.27 -10.71
CA GLU A 79 -3.05 -10.64 -10.32
C GLU A 79 -3.14 -10.79 -8.78
N TRP A 80 -2.25 -10.12 -8.03
CA TRP A 80 -2.31 -10.05 -6.57
C TRP A 80 -3.54 -9.30 -6.06
N LEU A 81 -3.84 -8.12 -6.60
CA LEU A 81 -5.04 -7.35 -6.27
C LEU A 81 -6.33 -8.14 -6.54
N ALA A 82 -6.34 -8.98 -7.57
CA ALA A 82 -7.45 -9.89 -7.83
C ALA A 82 -7.57 -10.97 -6.74
N ALA A 83 -6.46 -11.60 -6.34
CA ALA A 83 -6.43 -12.60 -5.28
C ALA A 83 -6.84 -12.06 -3.90
N VAL A 84 -6.60 -10.78 -3.62
CA VAL A 84 -7.03 -10.12 -2.38
C VAL A 84 -8.38 -9.37 -2.50
N ASN A 85 -9.14 -9.57 -3.58
CA ASN A 85 -10.42 -8.89 -3.84
C ASN A 85 -10.37 -7.35 -3.80
N MET A 86 -9.29 -6.77 -4.32
CA MET A 86 -9.05 -5.33 -4.40
C MET A 86 -9.13 -4.77 -5.83
N LEU A 87 -9.18 -5.63 -6.85
CA LEU A 87 -9.10 -5.22 -8.26
C LEU A 87 -10.22 -4.26 -8.69
N SER A 88 -11.42 -4.40 -8.12
CA SER A 88 -12.57 -3.54 -8.44
C SER A 88 -12.51 -2.13 -7.83
N CYS A 89 -11.53 -1.88 -6.95
CA CYS A 89 -11.44 -0.64 -6.17
C CYS A 89 -10.35 0.30 -6.67
N GLY A 90 -9.40 -0.23 -7.44
CA GLY A 90 -8.48 0.57 -8.23
C GLY A 90 -9.10 1.00 -9.54
N GLY A 91 -9.22 2.31 -9.75
CA GLY A 91 -9.47 2.84 -11.09
C GLY A 91 -8.38 2.42 -12.09
N GLU A 92 -8.41 2.96 -13.30
CA GLU A 92 -7.40 2.68 -14.34
C GLU A 92 -5.96 2.93 -13.87
N VAL A 93 -5.78 3.79 -12.85
CA VAL A 93 -4.48 4.20 -12.29
C VAL A 93 -3.78 3.10 -11.46
N LEU A 94 -4.50 2.25 -10.71
CA LEU A 94 -3.84 1.14 -9.98
C LEU A 94 -3.31 0.07 -10.95
N ARG A 95 -3.68 0.11 -12.23
CA ARG A 95 -3.20 -0.82 -13.27
C ARG A 95 -1.79 -0.50 -13.77
N GLU A 96 -1.28 0.69 -13.48
CA GLU A 96 0.07 1.11 -13.90
C GLU A 96 1.12 0.93 -12.80
N LEU A 97 0.70 0.65 -11.55
CA LEU A 97 1.60 0.45 -10.44
C LEU A 97 2.57 -0.71 -10.72
N LYS A 98 3.84 -0.54 -10.32
CA LYS A 98 4.88 -1.57 -10.35
C LYS A 98 5.31 -1.92 -8.94
N GLY A 99 6.01 -3.04 -8.81
CA GLY A 99 6.52 -3.55 -7.54
C GLY A 99 7.32 -2.52 -6.75
N ALA A 100 8.15 -1.74 -7.44
CA ALA A 100 8.96 -0.67 -6.86
C ALA A 100 8.12 0.46 -6.23
N ASP A 101 6.91 0.70 -6.73
CA ASP A 101 6.04 1.75 -6.21
C ASP A 101 5.41 1.34 -4.88
N LEU A 102 5.18 0.03 -4.66
CA LEU A 102 4.44 -0.52 -3.52
C LEU A 102 5.06 -0.15 -2.16
N ALA A 103 6.39 -0.12 -2.07
CA ALA A 103 7.08 0.21 -0.82
C ALA A 103 6.86 1.66 -0.36
N SER A 104 6.48 2.52 -1.31
CA SER A 104 6.31 3.95 -1.11
C SER A 104 4.83 4.37 -1.10
N LEU A 105 3.89 3.42 -1.18
CA LEU A 105 2.47 3.71 -1.11
C LEU A 105 2.04 4.03 0.32
N ASP A 106 1.50 5.22 0.51
CA ASP A 106 0.86 5.68 1.73
C ASP A 106 -0.58 6.14 1.42
N ARG A 107 -1.32 6.54 2.46
CA ARG A 107 -2.71 7.02 2.31
C ARG A 107 -2.82 8.20 1.35
N GLU A 108 -1.85 9.12 1.40
CA GLU A 108 -1.87 10.33 0.57
C GLU A 108 -1.66 10.01 -0.92
N ARG A 109 -0.69 9.16 -1.24
CA ARG A 109 -0.46 8.68 -2.60
C ARG A 109 -1.63 7.87 -3.11
N LEU A 110 -2.21 6.97 -2.31
CA LEU A 110 -3.41 6.23 -2.72
C LEU A 110 -4.58 7.17 -3.02
N ARG A 111 -4.77 8.22 -2.21
CA ARG A 111 -5.78 9.26 -2.46
C ARG A 111 -5.51 10.01 -3.77
N ASN A 112 -4.25 10.38 -4.03
CA ASN A 112 -3.83 11.06 -5.26
C ASN A 112 -3.97 10.16 -6.50
N LEU A 113 -3.81 8.85 -6.35
CA LEU A 113 -4.04 7.84 -7.39
C LEU A 113 -5.53 7.52 -7.62
N GLY A 114 -6.44 8.20 -6.92
CA GLY A 114 -7.89 8.07 -7.11
C GLY A 114 -8.58 7.09 -6.17
N LEU A 115 -7.85 6.38 -5.30
CA LEU A 115 -8.44 5.57 -4.24
C LEU A 115 -8.78 6.49 -3.05
N LYS A 116 -9.87 7.25 -3.16
CA LYS A 116 -10.23 8.29 -2.18
C LYS A 116 -10.80 7.75 -0.86
N GLU A 117 -11.27 6.51 -0.84
CA GLU A 117 -11.95 5.93 0.32
C GLU A 117 -10.97 5.40 1.37
N GLU A 118 -11.08 5.90 2.61
CA GLU A 118 -10.20 5.52 3.71
C GLU A 118 -10.27 4.01 4.02
N CYS A 119 -11.47 3.40 4.01
CA CYS A 119 -11.61 1.97 4.25
C CYS A 119 -10.94 1.11 3.15
N ALA A 120 -10.92 1.61 1.91
CA ALA A 120 -10.24 0.96 0.79
C ALA A 120 -8.73 1.14 0.85
N GLN A 121 -8.26 2.32 1.22
CA GLN A 121 -6.85 2.58 1.50
C GLN A 121 -6.35 1.66 2.63
N ASP A 122 -7.08 1.57 3.73
CA ASP A 122 -6.70 0.74 4.88
C ASP A 122 -6.70 -0.75 4.56
N ALA A 123 -7.68 -1.22 3.78
CA ALA A 123 -7.69 -2.60 3.30
C ALA A 123 -6.45 -2.90 2.44
N LEU A 124 -6.10 -2.00 1.52
CA LEU A 124 -4.93 -2.16 0.64
C LEU A 124 -3.62 -2.12 1.43
N LEU A 125 -3.44 -1.12 2.30
CA LEU A 125 -2.23 -0.95 3.11
C LEU A 125 -1.99 -2.13 4.05
N ARG A 126 -3.06 -2.74 4.59
CA ARG A 126 -2.95 -4.00 5.37
C ARG A 126 -2.47 -5.16 4.51
N CYS A 127 -3.04 -5.34 3.32
CA CYS A 127 -2.60 -6.39 2.39
C CYS A 127 -1.14 -6.15 1.95
N LEU A 128 -0.73 -4.89 1.75
CA LEU A 128 0.65 -4.52 1.44
C LEU A 128 1.60 -4.80 2.59
N ALA A 129 1.21 -4.51 3.82
CA ALA A 129 2.02 -4.82 5.01
C ALA A 129 2.29 -6.32 5.11
N GLU A 130 1.28 -7.18 4.86
CA GLU A 130 1.45 -8.64 4.81
C GLU A 130 2.31 -9.10 3.63
N LEU A 131 2.18 -8.45 2.47
CA LEU A 131 2.98 -8.77 1.28
C LEU A 131 4.47 -8.46 1.49
N CYS A 132 4.77 -7.30 2.07
CA CYS A 132 6.12 -6.75 2.21
C CYS A 132 6.84 -7.18 3.51
N ARG A 133 6.12 -7.66 4.53
CA ARG A 133 6.71 -8.17 5.78
C ARG A 133 6.35 -9.64 5.98
N PRO A 134 7.25 -10.58 5.65
CA PRO A 134 7.08 -11.99 6.02
C PRO A 134 7.32 -12.12 7.52
N GLY A 135 6.31 -11.91 8.36
CA GLY A 135 6.51 -11.82 9.80
C GLY A 135 5.28 -12.11 10.65
N VAL A 136 5.18 -13.40 11.01
CA VAL A 136 4.34 -14.10 11.99
C VAL A 136 3.39 -15.05 11.28
N SER A 137 3.94 -16.21 10.88
CA SER A 137 3.10 -17.35 10.52
C SER A 137 2.18 -17.64 11.72
N PRO A 138 0.86 -17.66 11.54
CA PRO A 138 -0.04 -18.02 12.63
C PRO A 138 0.38 -19.41 13.16
N PRO A 139 0.19 -19.69 14.47
CA PRO A 139 0.68 -20.92 15.07
C PRO A 139 0.24 -22.15 14.25
N PRO A 140 1.08 -23.19 14.14
CA PRO A 140 0.75 -24.35 13.34
C PRO A 140 -0.61 -24.91 13.78
N PRO A 141 -1.51 -25.23 12.83
CA PRO A 141 -2.79 -25.82 13.18
C PRO A 141 -2.59 -27.15 13.91
N PRO A 142 -3.53 -27.57 14.77
CA PRO A 142 -3.48 -28.87 15.40
C PRO A 142 -3.43 -30.00 14.34
N PRO A 143 -2.84 -31.16 14.65
CA PRO A 143 -2.79 -32.28 13.72
C PRO A 143 -4.20 -32.69 13.28
N ALA A 144 -4.36 -33.15 12.04
CA ALA A 144 -5.66 -33.47 11.44
C ALA A 144 -6.50 -34.45 12.28
N SER A 145 -5.83 -35.32 13.05
CA SER A 145 -6.44 -36.29 13.98
C SER A 145 -7.04 -35.67 15.26
N ALA A 146 -6.76 -34.39 15.54
CA ALA A 146 -7.20 -33.68 16.75
C ALA A 146 -8.21 -32.56 16.46
N LEU A 147 -8.72 -32.46 15.22
CA LEU A 147 -9.77 -31.49 14.91
C LEU A 147 -11.07 -31.90 15.60
N PRO A 148 -11.66 -31.04 16.45
CA PRO A 148 -13.01 -31.28 16.96
C PRO A 148 -13.98 -31.34 15.77
N HIS A 149 -15.03 -32.16 15.89
CA HIS A 149 -16.11 -32.30 14.91
C HIS A 149 -16.38 -30.98 14.19
N GLN A 150 -16.33 -30.98 12.85
CA GLN A 150 -16.89 -29.89 12.05
C GLN A 150 -18.32 -29.70 12.54
N GLY A 151 -18.60 -28.62 13.27
CA GLY A 151 -19.98 -28.26 13.55
C GLY A 151 -20.69 -28.06 12.21
N ASP A 152 -21.92 -28.55 12.07
CA ASP A 152 -22.75 -28.33 10.89
C ASP A 152 -23.06 -26.83 10.73
N HIS A 153 -22.11 -26.08 10.18
CA HIS A 153 -22.28 -24.67 9.83
C HIS A 153 -22.62 -24.56 8.36
N ASP A 154 -23.67 -23.80 8.06
CA ASP A 154 -24.01 -23.39 6.71
C ASP A 154 -23.16 -22.17 6.32
N LEU A 155 -21.93 -22.42 5.86
CA LEU A 155 -20.92 -21.39 5.55
C LEU A 155 -21.02 -20.92 4.10
N GLU A 156 -21.19 -19.61 3.92
CA GLU A 156 -21.13 -18.94 2.62
C GLU A 156 -20.04 -17.86 2.59
N CYS A 157 -19.52 -17.53 1.41
CA CYS A 157 -18.62 -16.39 1.28
C CYS A 157 -19.35 -15.10 1.64
N GLY A 158 -18.77 -14.32 2.55
CA GLY A 158 -19.36 -13.10 3.07
C GLY A 158 -18.45 -11.88 2.89
N SER A 159 -19.08 -10.72 2.80
CA SER A 159 -18.40 -9.43 2.74
C SER A 159 -18.59 -8.65 4.03
N PHE A 160 -17.48 -8.13 4.53
CA PHE A 160 -17.37 -7.53 5.85
C PHE A 160 -16.79 -6.12 5.78
N PRO A 161 -17.17 -5.23 6.70
CA PRO A 161 -16.55 -3.91 6.81
C PRO A 161 -15.02 -4.05 6.96
N PRO A 162 -14.23 -3.47 6.04
CA PRO A 162 -12.78 -3.68 6.02
C PRO A 162 -12.12 -3.16 7.29
N GLY A 163 -11.33 -4.00 7.96
CA GLY A 163 -10.58 -3.61 9.16
C GLY A 163 -11.37 -3.60 10.46
N LEU A 164 -12.64 -4.02 10.45
CA LEU A 164 -13.48 -4.09 11.64
C LEU A 164 -13.76 -5.54 12.06
N GLU A 165 -14.02 -6.44 11.10
CA GLU A 165 -14.41 -7.81 11.42
C GLU A 165 -13.20 -8.74 11.63
N GLN A 166 -13.22 -9.47 12.74
CA GLN A 166 -12.23 -10.47 13.12
C GLN A 166 -12.77 -11.88 12.90
N CYS A 167 -11.89 -12.79 12.50
CA CYS A 167 -12.17 -14.21 12.44
C CYS A 167 -12.43 -14.76 13.85
N ASP A 168 -13.57 -15.41 14.06
CA ASP A 168 -13.95 -16.00 15.35
C ASP A 168 -13.01 -17.14 15.78
N SER A 169 -12.31 -17.77 14.82
CA SER A 169 -11.36 -18.86 15.07
C SER A 169 -9.97 -18.37 15.47
N CYS A 170 -9.38 -17.42 14.73
CA CYS A 170 -7.99 -16.98 14.97
C CYS A 170 -7.85 -15.54 15.50
N ARG A 171 -8.96 -14.79 15.63
CA ARG A 171 -9.03 -13.39 16.08
C ARG A 171 -8.26 -12.37 15.23
N HIS A 172 -7.74 -12.79 14.09
CA HIS A 172 -7.14 -11.87 13.10
C HIS A 172 -8.22 -11.28 12.19
N LEU A 173 -7.96 -10.09 11.67
CA LEU A 173 -8.86 -9.40 10.74
C LEU A 173 -8.99 -10.16 9.41
N LEU A 174 -10.14 -10.01 8.78
CA LEU A 174 -10.39 -10.50 7.42
C LEU A 174 -9.75 -9.58 6.38
N ARG A 175 -9.32 -10.14 5.24
CA ARG A 175 -8.49 -9.46 4.23
C ARG A 175 -9.27 -9.13 2.96
N GLY A 176 -9.06 -7.95 2.41
CA GLY A 176 -9.70 -7.49 1.18
C GLY A 176 -10.95 -6.64 1.40
N LEU A 177 -11.63 -6.28 0.29
CA LEU A 177 -12.80 -5.39 0.29
C LEU A 177 -14.14 -6.09 0.09
N ALA A 178 -14.12 -7.28 -0.49
CA ALA A 178 -15.28 -8.14 -0.66
C ALA A 178 -14.88 -9.60 -0.49
N HIS A 179 -15.83 -10.44 -0.13
CA HIS A 179 -15.69 -11.89 0.00
C HIS A 179 -14.48 -12.30 0.84
N GLN A 180 -14.21 -11.55 1.93
CA GLN A 180 -12.97 -11.65 2.71
C GLN A 180 -12.88 -12.94 3.54
N GLY A 181 -14.02 -13.60 3.78
CA GLY A 181 -14.10 -14.81 4.57
C GLY A 181 -15.43 -15.51 4.42
N LEU A 182 -15.70 -16.43 5.34
CA LEU A 182 -16.92 -17.22 5.42
C LEU A 182 -17.82 -16.70 6.54
N LEU A 183 -19.12 -16.67 6.28
CA LEU A 183 -20.18 -16.34 7.23
C LEU A 183 -21.10 -17.57 7.38
N CYS A 184 -21.36 -17.99 8.62
CA CYS A 184 -22.39 -18.98 8.90
C CYS A 184 -23.78 -18.33 8.89
N ARG A 185 -24.68 -18.84 8.06
CA ARG A 185 -26.05 -18.28 7.91
C ARG A 185 -26.94 -18.47 9.13
N GLN A 186 -26.59 -19.39 10.01
CA GLN A 186 -27.42 -19.76 11.16
C GLN A 186 -27.00 -19.01 12.43
N CYS A 187 -25.73 -19.10 12.80
CA CYS A 187 -25.21 -18.49 14.03
C CYS A 187 -24.47 -17.15 13.79
N GLY A 188 -24.26 -16.76 12.53
CA GLY A 188 -23.55 -15.54 12.17
C GLY A 188 -22.04 -15.61 12.41
N LEU A 189 -21.45 -16.81 12.62
CA LEU A 189 -20.01 -17.01 12.77
C LEU A 189 -19.24 -16.52 11.55
N VAL A 190 -18.11 -15.86 11.77
CA VAL A 190 -17.25 -15.29 10.74
C VAL A 190 -15.86 -15.90 10.85
N CYS A 191 -15.30 -16.42 9.76
CA CYS A 191 -13.96 -17.01 9.77
C CYS A 191 -13.23 -16.92 8.43
N HIS A 192 -11.90 -17.06 8.44
CA HIS A 192 -11.13 -17.22 7.20
C HIS A 192 -11.42 -18.59 6.57
N ARG A 193 -11.33 -18.68 5.23
CA ARG A 193 -11.39 -19.96 4.49
C ARG A 193 -10.37 -20.97 5.01
N ALA A 194 -9.13 -20.51 5.21
CA ALA A 194 -8.07 -21.30 5.80
C ALA A 194 -8.39 -21.76 7.23
N CYS A 195 -9.00 -20.91 8.07
CA CYS A 195 -9.36 -21.28 9.43
C CYS A 195 -10.48 -22.32 9.45
N ALA A 196 -11.52 -22.17 8.63
CA ALA A 196 -12.57 -23.18 8.51
C ALA A 196 -12.04 -24.55 8.09
N ALA A 197 -11.03 -24.58 7.21
CA ALA A 197 -10.41 -25.82 6.74
C ALA A 197 -9.42 -26.44 7.74
N THR A 198 -8.67 -25.63 8.49
CA THR A 198 -7.50 -26.10 9.27
C THR A 198 -7.64 -25.99 10.79
N ARG A 199 -8.61 -25.23 11.30
CA ARG A 199 -8.79 -24.95 12.73
C ARG A 199 -10.26 -25.16 13.08
N GLY A 200 -10.58 -26.37 13.56
CA GLY A 200 -11.94 -26.82 13.87
C GLY A 200 -12.80 -25.71 14.47
N LEU A 201 -13.98 -25.51 13.89
CA LEU A 201 -14.87 -24.41 14.25
C LEU A 201 -15.61 -24.72 15.55
N PRO A 202 -15.94 -23.71 16.38
CA PRO A 202 -16.82 -23.92 17.53
C PRO A 202 -18.19 -24.44 17.06
N ALA A 203 -18.93 -25.13 17.92
CA ALA A 203 -20.25 -25.66 17.56
C ALA A 203 -21.22 -24.54 17.11
N CYS A 204 -22.02 -24.80 16.08
CA CYS A 204 -23.05 -23.87 15.60
C CYS A 204 -24.12 -23.70 16.68
N ARG A 205 -24.27 -22.48 17.23
CA ARG A 205 -25.29 -22.14 18.23
C ARG A 205 -26.20 -21.05 17.68
N SER A 206 -27.44 -21.42 17.40
CA SER A 206 -28.55 -20.51 17.05
C SER A 206 -29.35 -20.14 18.31
N PRO A 207 -29.88 -18.90 18.45
CA PRO A 207 -29.83 -17.80 17.49
C PRO A 207 -28.57 -16.93 17.60
N ALA A 208 -28.22 -16.27 16.48
CA ALA A 208 -27.08 -15.35 16.41
C ALA A 208 -27.26 -14.16 17.37
N PRO A 209 -26.18 -13.68 18.03
CA PRO A 209 -26.24 -12.49 18.88
C PRO A 209 -26.62 -11.24 18.07
N ARG A 210 -27.29 -10.26 18.72
CA ARG A 210 -27.80 -9.03 18.07
C ARG A 210 -26.82 -8.34 17.10
N PRO A 211 -25.51 -8.19 17.40
CA PRO A 211 -24.54 -7.58 16.48
C PRO A 211 -24.40 -8.30 15.14
N ARG A 212 -24.63 -9.63 15.11
CA ARG A 212 -24.50 -10.46 13.90
C ARG A 212 -25.78 -10.49 13.06
N GLN A 213 -26.91 -10.00 13.57
CA GLN A 213 -28.16 -9.93 12.81
C GLN A 213 -28.08 -9.01 11.59
N ALA A 214 -27.35 -7.89 11.70
CA ALA A 214 -27.14 -6.98 10.58
C ALA A 214 -26.34 -7.64 9.43
N LEU A 215 -25.32 -8.44 9.77
CA LEU A 215 -24.54 -9.21 8.79
C LEU A 215 -25.41 -10.28 8.11
N LEU A 216 -26.23 -10.99 8.88
CA LEU A 216 -27.16 -11.99 8.34
C LEU A 216 -28.23 -11.37 7.43
N ALA A 217 -28.77 -10.22 7.79
CA ALA A 217 -29.73 -9.49 6.96
C ALA A 217 -29.12 -9.09 5.61
N LEU A 218 -27.88 -8.59 5.63
CA LEU A 218 -27.14 -8.27 4.42
C LEU A 218 -26.84 -9.52 3.58
N ALA A 219 -26.39 -10.62 4.19
CA ALA A 219 -26.13 -11.88 3.50
C ALA A 219 -27.39 -12.48 2.86
N ALA A 220 -28.56 -12.33 3.50
CA ALA A 220 -29.83 -12.77 2.94
C ALA A 220 -30.21 -12.01 1.65
N LEU A 221 -29.75 -10.76 1.50
CA LEU A 221 -29.95 -9.95 0.30
C LEU A 221 -29.18 -10.51 -0.90
N TRP A 222 -27.99 -11.07 -0.65
CA TRP A 222 -27.01 -11.43 -1.67
C TRP A 222 -27.16 -12.85 -2.22
N ARG A 223 -28.30 -13.50 -1.94
CA ARG A 223 -28.61 -14.85 -2.42
C ARG A 223 -28.53 -14.95 -3.94
N ASP A 224 -28.32 -16.19 -4.40
CA ASP A 224 -28.37 -16.51 -5.82
C ASP A 224 -29.72 -16.09 -6.43
N LEU A 225 -29.65 -15.40 -7.56
CA LEU A 225 -30.82 -14.96 -8.32
C LEU A 225 -31.73 -16.12 -8.72
N ALA A 226 -31.20 -17.34 -8.85
CA ALA A 226 -31.96 -18.55 -9.09
C ALA A 226 -32.96 -18.90 -7.98
N THR A 227 -32.80 -18.33 -6.77
CA THR A 227 -33.76 -18.51 -5.66
C THR A 227 -34.99 -17.61 -5.77
N CYS A 228 -34.99 -16.64 -6.69
CA CYS A 228 -36.15 -15.78 -6.94
C CYS A 228 -37.12 -16.44 -7.93
N ASP A 229 -38.38 -16.02 -7.90
CA ASP A 229 -39.35 -16.43 -8.90
C ASP A 229 -38.85 -16.04 -10.31
N PRO A 230 -38.79 -16.98 -11.28
CA PRO A 230 -38.34 -16.71 -12.64
C PRO A 230 -39.16 -15.66 -13.40
N ALA A 231 -40.39 -15.35 -12.97
CA ALA A 231 -41.22 -14.32 -13.58
C ALA A 231 -40.80 -12.89 -13.19
N ASP A 232 -40.19 -12.72 -12.02
CA ASP A 232 -40.01 -11.41 -11.39
C ASP A 232 -38.56 -10.93 -11.36
N ILE A 233 -38.40 -9.60 -11.39
CA ILE A 233 -37.10 -8.96 -11.15
C ILE A 233 -36.88 -8.93 -9.63
N PRO A 234 -35.68 -9.26 -9.12
CA PRO A 234 -35.37 -9.18 -7.70
C PRO A 234 -35.81 -7.82 -7.12
N PRO A 235 -36.64 -7.79 -6.05
CA PRO A 235 -37.25 -6.55 -5.57
C PRO A 235 -36.23 -5.46 -5.22
N PHE A 236 -35.09 -5.84 -4.64
CA PHE A 236 -34.02 -4.92 -4.30
C PHE A 236 -33.38 -4.28 -5.55
N LEU A 237 -33.13 -5.08 -6.59
CA LEU A 237 -32.62 -4.60 -7.87
C LEU A 237 -33.64 -3.63 -8.49
N ALA A 238 -34.91 -4.04 -8.59
CA ALA A 238 -35.97 -3.20 -9.15
C ALA A 238 -36.14 -1.87 -8.39
N ARG A 239 -35.97 -1.87 -7.06
CA ARG A 239 -35.98 -0.67 -6.23
C ARG A 239 -34.81 0.26 -6.57
N CYS A 240 -33.59 -0.27 -6.61
CA CYS A 240 -32.40 0.52 -6.93
C CYS A 240 -32.52 1.18 -8.32
N LEU A 241 -32.87 0.41 -9.35
CA LEU A 241 -32.96 0.93 -10.72
C LEU A 241 -33.99 2.07 -10.83
N ARG A 242 -35.16 1.91 -10.18
CA ARG A 242 -36.24 2.91 -10.18
C ARG A 242 -35.83 4.21 -9.50
N GLU A 243 -35.21 4.13 -8.34
CA GLU A 243 -34.78 5.32 -7.58
C GLU A 243 -33.65 6.06 -8.30
N ILE A 244 -32.70 5.34 -8.88
CA ILE A 244 -31.65 5.91 -9.72
C ILE A 244 -32.27 6.64 -10.91
N GLU A 245 -33.21 6.04 -11.64
CA GLU A 245 -33.88 6.68 -12.79
C GLU A 245 -34.66 7.95 -12.39
N ALA A 246 -35.37 7.91 -11.26
CA ALA A 246 -36.10 9.05 -10.73
C ALA A 246 -35.15 10.19 -10.32
N LEU A 247 -33.99 9.86 -9.75
CA LEU A 247 -32.96 10.83 -9.37
C LEU A 247 -32.22 11.37 -10.61
N CYS A 248 -31.89 10.53 -11.58
CA CYS A 248 -31.31 10.95 -12.85
C CYS A 248 -32.19 12.02 -13.49
N SER A 249 -33.51 11.80 -13.55
CA SER A 249 -34.47 12.74 -14.13
C SER A 249 -34.52 14.11 -13.42
N ARG A 250 -34.28 14.14 -12.10
CA ARG A 250 -34.28 15.35 -11.26
C ARG A 250 -32.89 15.97 -11.08
N ALA A 251 -31.82 15.30 -11.51
CA ALA A 251 -30.45 15.76 -11.34
C ALA A 251 -30.18 17.05 -12.17
N PRO A 252 -29.29 17.93 -11.69
CA PRO A 252 -28.97 19.18 -12.38
C PRO A 252 -28.39 18.95 -13.79
N PRO A 253 -28.64 19.85 -14.75
CA PRO A 253 -28.31 19.63 -16.17
C PRO A 253 -26.81 19.52 -16.46
N GLY A 254 -25.94 20.09 -15.62
CA GLY A 254 -24.47 19.98 -15.76
C GLY A 254 -23.85 18.72 -15.14
N MET A 255 -24.65 17.83 -14.55
CA MET A 255 -24.14 16.59 -13.93
C MET A 255 -23.93 15.51 -15.00
N ASP A 256 -22.68 15.04 -15.12
CA ASP A 256 -22.32 13.90 -15.98
C ASP A 256 -22.84 12.60 -15.36
N LEU A 257 -23.89 12.02 -15.95
CA LEU A 257 -24.50 10.80 -15.43
C LEU A 257 -23.59 9.58 -15.57
N TYR A 258 -22.70 9.53 -16.57
CA TYR A 258 -21.74 8.44 -16.72
C TYR A 258 -20.64 8.52 -15.66
N GLU A 259 -20.22 9.74 -15.31
CA GLU A 259 -19.23 9.96 -14.26
C GLU A 259 -19.74 9.57 -12.88
N VAL A 260 -21.03 9.71 -12.59
CA VAL A 260 -21.62 9.23 -11.34
C VAL A 260 -21.49 7.70 -11.20
N TYR A 261 -21.59 6.95 -12.30
CA TYR A 261 -21.28 5.51 -12.32
C TYR A 261 -19.79 5.21 -12.26
N ALA A 262 -18.91 6.10 -12.70
CA ALA A 262 -17.46 5.88 -12.56
C ALA A 262 -16.95 6.26 -11.16
N SER A 263 -17.63 7.19 -10.50
CA SER A 263 -17.20 7.78 -9.24
C SER A 263 -17.32 6.82 -8.03
N PRO A 264 -16.42 6.94 -7.04
CA PRO A 264 -16.57 6.28 -5.74
C PRO A 264 -17.74 6.88 -4.95
N SER A 265 -18.33 6.08 -4.06
CA SER A 265 -19.57 6.41 -3.33
C SER A 265 -19.35 6.34 -1.84
N VAL A 266 -19.90 7.26 -1.04
CA VAL A 266 -19.67 7.30 0.42
C VAL A 266 -20.04 5.96 1.10
N PRO A 267 -19.06 5.15 1.57
CA PRO A 267 -19.30 3.76 1.97
C PRO A 267 -20.26 3.59 3.13
N ASP A 268 -20.21 4.50 4.10
CA ASP A 268 -21.08 4.46 5.28
C ASP A 268 -22.54 4.72 4.92
N ARG A 269 -22.82 5.69 4.05
CA ARG A 269 -24.19 5.96 3.56
C ARG A 269 -24.71 4.81 2.71
N VAL A 270 -23.86 4.24 1.84
CA VAL A 270 -24.22 3.05 1.05
C VAL A 270 -24.53 1.87 1.95
N ARG A 271 -23.72 1.61 2.99
CA ARG A 271 -23.95 0.54 3.96
C ARG A 271 -25.23 0.76 4.75
N GLU A 272 -25.46 1.97 5.23
CA GLU A 272 -26.67 2.36 5.95
C GLU A 272 -27.92 2.11 5.11
N LEU A 273 -27.95 2.63 3.87
CA LEU A 273 -29.07 2.45 2.95
C LEU A 273 -29.29 0.97 2.61
N THR A 274 -28.22 0.23 2.33
CA THR A 274 -28.30 -1.22 2.02
C THR A 274 -28.90 -1.99 3.20
N LEU A 275 -28.45 -1.71 4.43
CA LEU A 275 -28.94 -2.40 5.63
C LEU A 275 -30.41 -2.05 5.89
N ARG A 276 -30.78 -0.77 5.77
CA ARG A 276 -32.17 -0.31 5.94
C ARG A 276 -33.11 -1.03 4.97
N LEU A 277 -32.74 -1.11 3.69
CA LEU A 277 -33.52 -1.79 2.66
C LEU A 277 -33.52 -3.32 2.78
N ALA A 278 -32.44 -3.90 3.32
CA ALA A 278 -32.36 -5.35 3.59
C ALA A 278 -33.27 -5.77 4.75
N GLN A 279 -33.44 -4.90 5.75
CA GLN A 279 -34.34 -5.12 6.89
C GLN A 279 -35.80 -4.87 6.51
N ASP A 280 -36.07 -3.79 5.77
CA ASP A 280 -37.40 -3.46 5.26
C ASP A 280 -37.30 -2.93 3.83
N SER A 281 -37.79 -3.74 2.88
CA SER A 281 -37.85 -3.40 1.46
C SER A 281 -38.70 -2.15 1.13
N ARG A 282 -39.56 -1.71 2.05
CA ARG A 282 -40.44 -0.55 1.92
C ARG A 282 -39.96 0.68 2.70
N ALA A 283 -38.81 0.58 3.36
CA ALA A 283 -38.28 1.66 4.16
C ALA A 283 -38.11 2.96 3.37
N ASP A 284 -38.33 4.10 4.04
CA ASP A 284 -38.10 5.41 3.45
C ASP A 284 -36.60 5.59 3.14
N ALA A 285 -36.35 6.02 1.90
CA ALA A 285 -35.04 6.27 1.35
C ALA A 285 -34.92 7.70 0.81
N SER A 286 -35.78 8.60 1.29
CA SER A 286 -35.65 10.04 1.08
C SER A 286 -34.38 10.57 1.75
N GLY A 287 -33.63 11.43 1.04
CA GLY A 287 -32.39 12.04 1.57
C GLY A 287 -31.07 11.37 1.17
N TYR A 288 -31.12 10.29 0.38
CA TYR A 288 -29.95 9.72 -0.30
C TYR A 288 -29.81 10.26 -1.72
N ASP A 289 -28.60 10.62 -2.11
CA ASP A 289 -28.29 11.17 -3.43
C ASP A 289 -28.08 10.08 -4.48
N LEU A 290 -27.93 10.51 -5.74
CA LEU A 290 -27.75 9.61 -6.88
C LEU A 290 -26.49 8.73 -6.73
N ALA A 291 -25.39 9.30 -6.24
CA ALA A 291 -24.13 8.58 -6.04
C ALA A 291 -24.26 7.46 -4.99
N CYS A 292 -25.00 7.72 -3.90
CA CYS A 292 -25.28 6.71 -2.88
C CYS A 292 -26.13 5.56 -3.45
N TRP A 293 -27.16 5.85 -4.24
CA TRP A 293 -27.97 4.80 -4.87
C TRP A 293 -27.20 3.97 -5.91
N VAL A 294 -26.37 4.60 -6.73
CA VAL A 294 -25.46 3.90 -7.65
C VAL A 294 -24.46 3.03 -6.88
N GLY A 295 -23.93 3.53 -5.76
CA GLY A 295 -23.10 2.76 -4.83
C GLY A 295 -23.82 1.54 -4.25
N THR A 296 -25.08 1.70 -3.82
CA THR A 296 -25.93 0.60 -3.32
C THR A 296 -26.21 -0.44 -4.39
N LEU A 297 -26.50 -0.04 -5.63
CA LEU A 297 -26.66 -0.95 -6.76
C LEU A 297 -25.37 -1.75 -7.02
N LYS A 298 -24.22 -1.06 -7.14
CA LYS A 298 -22.92 -1.72 -7.35
C LYS A 298 -22.58 -2.68 -6.22
N LYS A 299 -22.85 -2.29 -4.96
CA LYS A 299 -22.64 -3.14 -3.79
C LYS A 299 -23.49 -4.41 -3.91
N TYR A 300 -24.79 -4.27 -4.16
CA TYR A 300 -25.67 -5.42 -4.37
C TYR A 300 -25.15 -6.38 -5.44
N LEU A 301 -24.85 -5.87 -6.64
CA LEU A 301 -24.35 -6.68 -7.75
C LEU A 301 -23.01 -7.37 -7.44
N ARG A 302 -22.11 -6.68 -6.73
CA ARG A 302 -20.82 -7.23 -6.31
C ARG A 302 -20.96 -8.33 -5.26
N GLU A 303 -21.94 -8.24 -4.36
CA GLU A 303 -22.07 -9.20 -3.27
C GLU A 303 -22.90 -10.44 -3.62
N LEU A 304 -23.67 -10.43 -4.72
CA LEU A 304 -24.41 -11.62 -5.19
C LEU A 304 -23.54 -12.88 -5.17
N THR A 305 -24.06 -14.01 -4.68
CA THR A 305 -23.34 -15.30 -4.70
C THR A 305 -22.88 -15.65 -6.12
N ASN A 306 -23.77 -15.44 -7.10
CA ASN A 306 -23.48 -15.60 -8.51
C ASN A 306 -23.75 -14.27 -9.24
N PRO A 307 -22.80 -13.73 -10.03
CA PRO A 307 -23.04 -12.54 -10.86
C PRO A 307 -24.26 -12.68 -11.78
N ILE A 308 -24.77 -11.54 -12.28
CA ILE A 308 -25.89 -11.53 -13.24
C ILE A 308 -25.59 -12.44 -14.43
N ILE A 309 -24.38 -12.37 -14.99
CA ILE A 309 -23.89 -13.39 -15.93
C ILE A 309 -23.21 -14.47 -15.12
N PRO A 310 -23.80 -15.68 -14.97
CA PRO A 310 -23.29 -16.68 -14.04
C PRO A 310 -21.85 -17.11 -14.34
N VAL A 311 -21.13 -17.52 -13.30
CA VAL A 311 -19.71 -17.94 -13.42
C VAL A 311 -19.47 -19.05 -14.46
N HIS A 312 -20.44 -19.94 -14.69
CA HIS A 312 -20.33 -21.01 -15.69
C HIS A 312 -20.52 -20.54 -17.15
N PHE A 313 -21.03 -19.33 -17.36
CA PHE A 313 -21.08 -18.68 -18.68
C PHE A 313 -19.85 -17.79 -18.93
N TYR A 314 -19.04 -17.51 -17.90
CA TYR A 314 -17.95 -16.55 -17.95
C TYR A 314 -17.02 -16.75 -19.14
N ASP A 315 -16.45 -17.95 -19.30
CA ASP A 315 -15.47 -18.24 -20.34
C ASP A 315 -16.06 -18.03 -21.74
N ARG A 316 -17.30 -18.47 -21.96
CA ARG A 316 -18.00 -18.33 -23.25
C ARG A 316 -18.16 -16.86 -23.66
N PHE A 317 -18.52 -15.98 -22.73
CA PHE A 317 -18.63 -14.54 -23.00
C PHE A 317 -17.28 -13.91 -23.29
N VAL A 318 -16.25 -14.26 -22.52
CA VAL A 318 -14.90 -13.73 -22.70
C VAL A 318 -14.28 -14.22 -24.01
N GLU A 319 -14.47 -15.48 -24.38
CA GLU A 319 -14.01 -16.06 -25.66
C GLU A 319 -14.69 -15.41 -26.85
N ALA A 320 -16.01 -15.21 -26.80
CA ALA A 320 -16.74 -14.49 -27.85
C ALA A 320 -16.23 -13.05 -28.02
N ALA A 321 -15.96 -12.35 -26.91
CA ALA A 321 -15.37 -11.01 -26.95
C ALA A 321 -13.94 -11.00 -27.49
N LYS A 322 -13.11 -11.99 -27.14
CA LYS A 322 -11.75 -12.17 -27.69
C LYS A 322 -11.76 -12.42 -29.20
N ALA A 323 -12.74 -13.18 -29.68
CA ALA A 323 -12.94 -13.45 -31.09
C ALA A 323 -13.55 -12.27 -31.88
N GLY A 324 -14.01 -11.23 -31.19
CA GLY A 324 -14.73 -10.11 -31.82
C GLY A 324 -16.14 -10.47 -32.32
N ASP A 325 -16.72 -11.59 -31.85
CA ASP A 325 -18.07 -12.03 -32.23
C ASP A 325 -19.14 -11.27 -31.43
N GLU A 326 -19.44 -10.03 -31.84
CA GLU A 326 -20.46 -9.19 -31.19
C GLU A 326 -21.83 -9.87 -31.17
N ALA A 327 -22.20 -10.58 -32.25
CA ALA A 327 -23.46 -11.32 -32.35
C ALA A 327 -23.49 -12.51 -31.39
N GLY A 328 -22.36 -13.19 -31.21
CA GLY A 328 -22.18 -14.26 -30.22
C GLY A 328 -22.39 -13.79 -28.79
N VAL A 329 -21.83 -12.64 -28.41
CA VAL A 329 -22.04 -12.05 -27.09
C VAL A 329 -23.52 -11.79 -26.82
N VAL A 330 -24.25 -11.19 -27.77
CA VAL A 330 -25.69 -10.94 -27.64
C VAL A 330 -26.50 -12.25 -27.60
N ARG A 331 -26.15 -13.23 -28.44
CA ARG A 331 -26.78 -14.55 -28.46
C ARG A 331 -26.61 -15.29 -27.12
N LEU A 332 -25.43 -15.21 -26.50
CA LEU A 332 -25.19 -15.82 -25.18
C LEU A 332 -26.09 -15.23 -24.09
N ALA A 333 -26.39 -13.93 -24.13
CA ALA A 333 -27.30 -13.30 -23.18
C ALA A 333 -28.72 -13.89 -23.22
N SER A 334 -29.17 -14.35 -24.39
CA SER A 334 -30.47 -15.03 -24.53
C SER A 334 -30.48 -16.47 -23.99
N GLN A 335 -29.31 -17.08 -23.78
CA GLN A 335 -29.16 -18.45 -23.28
C GLN A 335 -29.03 -18.52 -21.75
N LEU A 336 -29.03 -17.37 -21.07
CA LEU A 336 -28.95 -17.30 -19.62
C LEU A 336 -30.21 -17.89 -18.96
N PRO A 337 -30.10 -18.46 -17.75
CA PRO A 337 -31.26 -18.88 -16.96
C PRO A 337 -32.30 -17.76 -16.80
N ALA A 338 -33.58 -18.11 -16.66
CA ALA A 338 -34.70 -17.15 -16.72
C ALA A 338 -34.53 -15.95 -15.77
N THR A 339 -34.20 -16.21 -14.49
CA THR A 339 -33.97 -15.17 -13.46
C THR A 339 -32.79 -14.26 -13.82
N HIS A 340 -31.67 -14.83 -14.26
CA HIS A 340 -30.48 -14.10 -14.69
C HIS A 340 -30.73 -13.27 -15.96
N SER A 341 -31.45 -13.83 -16.94
CA SER A 341 -31.84 -13.12 -18.15
C SER A 341 -32.77 -11.94 -17.84
N ARG A 342 -33.70 -12.09 -16.89
CA ARG A 342 -34.58 -11.02 -16.40
C ARG A 342 -33.80 -9.91 -15.69
N ALA A 343 -32.89 -10.27 -14.78
CA ALA A 343 -32.02 -9.32 -14.10
C ALA A 343 -31.12 -8.56 -15.08
N LEU A 344 -30.52 -9.26 -16.06
CA LEU A 344 -29.70 -8.64 -17.10
C LEU A 344 -30.53 -7.68 -17.95
N ARG A 345 -31.72 -8.09 -18.41
CA ARG A 345 -32.62 -7.22 -19.20
C ARG A 345 -33.04 -5.99 -18.41
N ALA A 346 -33.37 -6.13 -17.13
CA ALA A 346 -33.72 -5.01 -16.27
C ALA A 346 -32.56 -4.02 -16.12
N LEU A 347 -31.35 -4.51 -15.87
CA LEU A 347 -30.14 -3.69 -15.75
C LEU A 347 -29.81 -3.01 -17.09
N MET A 348 -29.75 -3.74 -18.19
CA MET A 348 -29.42 -3.17 -19.50
C MET A 348 -30.46 -2.15 -19.96
N GLY A 349 -31.75 -2.43 -19.78
CA GLY A 349 -32.83 -1.48 -20.06
C GLY A 349 -32.71 -0.22 -19.21
N HIS A 350 -32.37 -0.35 -17.93
CA HIS A 350 -32.05 0.79 -17.06
C HIS A 350 -30.88 1.63 -17.60
N LEU A 351 -29.77 1.01 -18.01
CA LEU A 351 -28.65 1.73 -18.60
C LEU A 351 -29.04 2.46 -19.90
N CYS A 352 -29.90 1.86 -20.72
CA CYS A 352 -30.46 2.52 -21.91
C CYS A 352 -31.26 3.78 -21.53
N ARG A 353 -32.11 3.70 -20.50
CA ARG A 353 -32.87 4.87 -19.98
C ARG A 353 -31.94 5.97 -19.47
N VAL A 354 -30.92 5.63 -18.71
CA VAL A 354 -29.90 6.59 -18.23
C VAL A 354 -29.18 7.24 -19.42
N CYS A 355 -28.78 6.48 -20.44
CA CYS A 355 -28.17 7.02 -21.64
C CYS A 355 -29.08 7.99 -22.40
N ARG A 356 -30.39 7.72 -22.47
CA ARG A 356 -31.35 8.67 -23.08
C ARG A 356 -31.42 9.98 -22.32
N VAL A 357 -31.50 9.92 -20.98
CA VAL A 357 -31.52 11.13 -20.13
C VAL A 357 -30.22 11.92 -20.31
N ALA A 358 -29.06 11.24 -20.28
CA ALA A 358 -27.75 11.85 -20.52
C ALA A 358 -27.68 12.52 -21.92
N HIS A 359 -28.13 11.82 -22.96
CA HIS A 359 -28.14 12.33 -24.33
C HIS A 359 -29.04 13.55 -24.49
N SER A 360 -30.23 13.54 -23.86
CA SER A 360 -31.15 14.69 -23.86
C SER A 360 -30.55 15.95 -23.21
N ARG A 361 -29.46 15.80 -22.45
CA ARG A 361 -28.71 16.87 -21.78
C ARG A 361 -27.44 17.28 -22.53
N GLY A 362 -27.23 16.75 -23.73
CA GLY A 362 -26.07 17.06 -24.57
C GLY A 362 -24.88 16.11 -24.40
N GLN A 363 -24.99 15.03 -23.61
CA GLN A 363 -23.95 14.01 -23.53
C GLN A 363 -24.07 13.02 -24.71
N ALA A 364 -23.47 13.37 -25.85
CA ALA A 364 -23.55 12.58 -27.09
C ALA A 364 -22.44 11.52 -27.23
N GLU A 365 -21.54 11.42 -26.27
CA GLU A 365 -20.45 10.45 -26.24
C GLU A 365 -20.93 9.02 -25.93
N ARG A 366 -20.16 8.02 -26.38
CA ARG A 366 -20.46 6.62 -26.08
C ARG A 366 -20.33 6.36 -24.57
N PRO A 367 -21.23 5.56 -23.97
CA PRO A 367 -21.28 5.31 -22.52
C PRO A 367 -20.22 4.30 -22.04
N LEU A 368 -18.97 4.41 -22.52
CA LEU A 368 -17.87 3.48 -22.20
C LEU A 368 -17.54 3.48 -20.70
N ARG A 369 -17.49 4.66 -20.08
CA ARG A 369 -17.22 4.82 -18.63
C ARG A 369 -18.30 4.12 -17.79
N LEU A 370 -19.57 4.31 -18.18
CA LEU A 370 -20.71 3.65 -17.53
C LEU A 370 -20.63 2.13 -17.69
N ALA A 371 -20.37 1.63 -18.90
CA ALA A 371 -20.23 0.19 -19.13
C ALA A 371 -19.05 -0.39 -18.33
N HIS A 372 -17.85 0.19 -18.45
CA HIS A 372 -16.65 -0.33 -17.79
C HIS A 372 -16.76 -0.33 -16.26
N SER A 373 -17.46 0.65 -15.67
CA SER A 373 -17.64 0.71 -14.21
C SER A 373 -18.52 -0.41 -13.64
N LEU A 374 -19.37 -1.04 -14.46
CA LEU A 374 -20.23 -2.15 -14.07
C LEU A 374 -19.72 -3.52 -14.53
N ALA A 375 -18.67 -3.57 -15.34
CA ALA A 375 -18.21 -4.79 -15.99
C ALA A 375 -17.89 -5.92 -15.01
N PHE A 376 -17.15 -5.64 -13.94
CA PHE A 376 -16.73 -6.62 -12.93
C PHE A 376 -17.82 -7.04 -11.94
N VAL A 377 -18.92 -6.29 -11.85
CA VAL A 377 -20.06 -6.65 -11.00
C VAL A 377 -21.15 -7.40 -11.77
N VAL A 378 -21.18 -7.27 -13.10
CA VAL A 378 -22.10 -8.01 -13.98
C VAL A 378 -21.51 -9.35 -14.43
N LEU A 379 -20.19 -9.38 -14.68
CA LEU A 379 -19.46 -10.55 -15.16
C LEU A 379 -18.17 -10.73 -14.34
N ARG A 380 -17.95 -11.93 -13.80
CA ARG A 380 -16.69 -12.29 -13.15
C ARG A 380 -16.44 -13.80 -13.21
N PRO A 381 -15.18 -14.25 -13.17
CA PRO A 381 -14.85 -15.67 -13.09
C PRO A 381 -15.31 -16.30 -11.75
N PRO A 382 -15.33 -17.64 -11.67
CA PRO A 382 -15.40 -18.32 -10.37
C PRO A 382 -14.20 -17.91 -9.49
N TRP A 383 -14.36 -18.02 -8.16
CA TRP A 383 -13.38 -17.54 -7.18
C TRP A 383 -12.00 -18.20 -7.37
N GLU A 384 -11.99 -19.47 -7.71
CA GLU A 384 -10.84 -20.29 -8.02
C GLU A 384 -10.01 -19.73 -9.20
N GLN A 385 -10.62 -18.87 -10.01
CA GLN A 385 -10.03 -18.20 -11.15
C GLN A 385 -10.09 -16.66 -11.03
N ALA A 386 -10.20 -16.10 -9.82
CA ALA A 386 -10.20 -14.65 -9.58
C ALA A 386 -9.05 -13.91 -10.31
N VAL A 387 -7.87 -14.53 -10.41
CA VAL A 387 -6.71 -13.98 -11.17
C VAL A 387 -7.02 -13.76 -12.66
N ALA A 388 -7.91 -14.55 -13.26
CA ALA A 388 -8.34 -14.36 -14.65
C ALA A 388 -9.08 -13.03 -14.85
N MET A 389 -9.67 -12.46 -13.79
CA MET A 389 -10.31 -11.15 -13.82
C MET A 389 -9.33 -10.05 -14.21
N ALA A 390 -8.11 -10.08 -13.65
CA ALA A 390 -7.03 -9.15 -13.99
C ALA A 390 -6.64 -9.26 -15.48
N ARG A 391 -6.39 -10.49 -15.95
CA ARG A 391 -5.94 -10.75 -17.33
C ARG A 391 -7.00 -10.39 -18.39
N ASN A 392 -8.26 -10.60 -18.07
CA ASN A 392 -9.36 -10.40 -19.01
C ASN A 392 -10.06 -9.03 -18.84
N THR A 393 -9.50 -8.11 -18.05
CA THR A 393 -10.09 -6.79 -17.75
C THR A 393 -10.69 -6.07 -18.97
N ARG A 394 -9.92 -5.96 -20.07
CA ARG A 394 -10.38 -5.31 -21.31
C ARG A 394 -11.58 -6.01 -21.94
N TRP A 395 -11.66 -7.33 -21.82
CA TRP A 395 -12.73 -8.14 -22.40
C TRP A 395 -14.02 -8.02 -21.59
N HIS A 396 -13.95 -7.87 -20.26
CA HIS A 396 -15.15 -7.58 -19.46
C HIS A 396 -15.82 -6.27 -19.91
N GLY A 397 -15.01 -5.21 -20.10
CA GLY A 397 -15.49 -3.93 -20.62
C GLY A 397 -16.13 -4.09 -22.00
N ARG A 398 -15.46 -4.82 -22.90
CA ARG A 398 -15.96 -5.09 -24.26
C ARG A 398 -17.26 -5.90 -24.29
N VAL A 399 -17.40 -6.90 -23.41
CA VAL A 399 -18.66 -7.68 -23.28
C VAL A 399 -19.80 -6.73 -22.91
N LEU A 400 -19.61 -5.91 -21.88
CA LEU A 400 -20.68 -5.04 -21.40
C LEU A 400 -21.00 -3.90 -22.36
N GLU A 401 -19.99 -3.35 -23.04
CA GLU A 401 -20.16 -2.41 -24.16
C GLU A 401 -20.99 -3.05 -25.28
N THR A 402 -20.65 -4.27 -25.69
CA THR A 402 -21.36 -4.98 -26.76
C THR A 402 -22.80 -5.27 -26.37
N LEU A 403 -23.03 -5.75 -25.15
CA LEU A 403 -24.38 -5.97 -24.63
C LEU A 403 -25.19 -4.67 -24.64
N LEU A 404 -24.62 -3.57 -24.16
CA LEU A 404 -25.32 -2.28 -24.12
C LEU A 404 -25.59 -1.71 -25.52
N LEU A 405 -24.63 -1.77 -26.45
CA LEU A 405 -24.75 -1.12 -27.76
C LEU A 405 -25.44 -1.97 -28.84
N ARG A 406 -25.42 -3.30 -28.72
CA ARG A 406 -25.93 -4.24 -29.73
C ARG A 406 -27.11 -5.08 -29.26
N GLY A 407 -27.36 -5.17 -27.96
CA GLY A 407 -28.47 -5.93 -27.41
C GLY A 407 -29.82 -5.21 -27.56
N ASP A 408 -30.88 -5.99 -27.73
CA ASP A 408 -32.27 -5.50 -27.64
C ASP A 408 -32.81 -5.76 -26.23
N TRP A 409 -32.99 -4.67 -25.48
CA TRP A 409 -33.44 -4.69 -24.09
C TRP A 409 -34.83 -4.11 -23.90
N GLY A 410 -35.57 -3.84 -24.99
CA GLY A 410 -36.90 -3.22 -24.95
C GLY A 410 -36.89 -1.70 -24.72
N GLU A 411 -35.71 -1.06 -24.79
CA GLU A 411 -35.53 0.38 -24.66
C GLU A 411 -34.63 0.88 -25.79
N PRO A 412 -35.01 1.92 -26.55
CA PRO A 412 -34.20 2.43 -27.64
C PRO A 412 -32.97 3.18 -27.10
N LEU A 413 -31.78 2.87 -27.62
CA LEU A 413 -30.57 3.65 -27.36
C LEU A 413 -30.49 4.88 -28.28
N PRO A 414 -30.00 6.02 -27.77
CA PRO A 414 -29.73 7.18 -28.61
C PRO A 414 -28.56 6.93 -29.54
N VAL A 415 -28.51 7.69 -30.65
CA VAL A 415 -27.38 7.64 -31.59
C VAL A 415 -26.21 8.42 -31.00
N PHE A 416 -25.18 7.72 -30.56
CA PHE A 416 -23.95 8.33 -30.07
C PHE A 416 -23.08 8.81 -31.22
N GLN A 417 -22.31 9.88 -30.99
CA GLN A 417 -21.29 10.31 -31.94
C GLN A 417 -20.24 9.20 -32.05
N ASN A 418 -19.97 8.74 -33.27
CA ASN A 418 -18.85 7.86 -33.52
C ASN A 418 -17.58 8.68 -33.26
N GLY A 419 -16.84 8.35 -32.20
CA GLY A 419 -15.48 8.83 -31.96
C GLY A 419 -14.46 8.31 -32.98
N GLY A 420 -14.84 8.23 -34.26
CA GLY A 420 -13.94 7.97 -35.35
C GLY A 420 -13.05 9.20 -35.54
N THR A 421 -11.76 9.03 -35.28
CA THR A 421 -10.71 9.88 -35.84
C THR A 421 -11.02 10.09 -37.34
N PRO A 422 -10.92 11.32 -37.90
CA PRO A 422 -11.07 11.51 -39.33
C PRO A 422 -10.13 10.55 -40.06
N ALA A 423 -10.68 9.75 -40.97
CA ALA A 423 -9.90 8.80 -41.75
C ALA A 423 -8.76 9.54 -42.46
N LEU A 424 -7.52 9.16 -42.12
CA LEU A 424 -6.35 9.60 -42.86
C LEU A 424 -6.46 9.09 -44.30
N PRO A 425 -6.30 9.95 -45.32
CA PRO A 425 -6.19 9.50 -46.70
C PRO A 425 -4.92 8.64 -46.87
N PRO A 426 -4.89 7.70 -47.84
CA PRO A 426 -3.80 6.75 -47.98
C PRO A 426 -2.47 7.49 -48.23
N ARG A 427 -1.46 7.22 -47.39
CA ARG A 427 -0.12 7.77 -47.54
C ARG A 427 0.51 7.30 -48.86
N ARG A 428 0.80 8.24 -49.76
CA ARG A 428 1.79 8.06 -50.82
C ARG A 428 3.20 8.00 -50.21
N PRO A 429 4.13 7.21 -50.78
CA PRO A 429 5.52 7.27 -50.38
C PRO A 429 6.19 8.47 -51.05
N SER A 430 6.81 9.35 -50.26
CA SER A 430 7.69 10.41 -50.76
C SER A 430 8.71 10.73 -49.67
N ARG A 431 9.94 10.25 -49.86
CA ARG A 431 11.09 11.01 -50.40
C ARG A 431 11.70 11.93 -49.34
N SER A 432 12.89 11.53 -48.91
CA SER A 432 13.84 12.29 -48.09
C SER A 432 14.21 13.60 -48.75
N SER A 433 13.71 14.70 -48.21
CA SER A 433 14.35 16.02 -48.31
C SER A 433 14.01 16.77 -47.03
N GLN A 434 14.98 16.90 -46.13
CA GLN A 434 14.86 17.75 -44.95
C GLN A 434 14.68 19.21 -45.41
N PRO A 435 13.74 19.99 -44.85
CA PRO A 435 13.72 21.42 -45.05
C PRO A 435 14.90 22.05 -44.27
N PRO A 436 15.43 23.21 -44.71
CA PRO A 436 16.45 23.93 -43.96
C PRO A 436 15.91 24.34 -42.60
N VAL A 437 16.60 23.97 -41.53
CA VAL A 437 16.29 24.38 -40.16
C VAL A 437 16.50 25.90 -40.04
N ASP A 438 15.49 26.61 -39.54
CA ASP A 438 15.51 28.07 -39.36
C ASP A 438 16.66 28.47 -38.41
N ARG A 439 17.58 29.32 -38.89
CA ARG A 439 18.77 29.74 -38.13
C ARG A 439 18.41 30.44 -36.82
N ASN A 440 17.27 31.15 -36.80
CA ASN A 440 16.76 31.83 -35.62
C ASN A 440 16.28 30.87 -34.51
N LEU A 441 15.86 29.65 -34.87
CA LEU A 441 15.47 28.63 -33.88
C LEU A 441 16.70 28.04 -33.19
N LEU A 442 17.78 27.80 -33.95
CA LEU A 442 19.04 27.28 -33.43
C LEU A 442 19.74 28.26 -32.48
N GLU A 443 19.56 29.56 -32.67
CA GLU A 443 20.14 30.60 -31.80
C GLU A 443 19.30 30.82 -30.52
N ALA A 444 18.03 30.41 -30.50
CA ALA A 444 17.11 30.63 -29.38
C ALA A 444 17.56 29.92 -28.09
N GLU A 445 17.51 30.63 -26.96
CA GLU A 445 18.05 30.16 -25.69
C GLU A 445 17.25 29.00 -25.07
N TRP A 446 15.94 28.94 -25.30
CA TRP A 446 15.02 27.93 -24.78
C TRP A 446 14.93 26.69 -25.69
N TYR A 447 15.60 26.69 -26.83
CA TYR A 447 15.63 25.56 -27.76
C TYR A 447 16.83 24.65 -27.46
N TRP A 448 16.53 23.42 -27.04
CA TRP A 448 17.50 22.43 -26.58
C TRP A 448 17.74 21.29 -27.58
N GLY A 449 17.17 21.34 -28.78
CA GLY A 449 17.39 20.31 -29.81
C GLY A 449 16.88 18.92 -29.39
N ASP A 450 17.71 17.90 -29.56
CA ASP A 450 17.32 16.49 -29.44
C ASP A 450 17.46 15.90 -28.02
N ILE A 451 17.39 16.75 -26.98
CA ILE A 451 17.39 16.29 -25.58
C ILE A 451 16.25 15.32 -25.28
N SER A 452 16.52 14.36 -24.41
CA SER A 452 15.56 13.35 -23.97
C SER A 452 14.45 13.95 -23.11
N ARG A 453 13.36 13.19 -22.94
CA ARG A 453 12.25 13.59 -22.06
C ARG A 453 12.72 13.68 -20.61
N GLU A 454 13.61 12.77 -20.23
CA GLU A 454 14.18 12.62 -18.90
C GLU A 454 15.06 13.84 -18.56
N GLU A 455 15.99 14.22 -19.44
CA GLU A 455 16.83 15.42 -19.27
C GLU A 455 16.00 16.71 -19.24
N CYS A 456 14.97 16.81 -20.07
CA CYS A 456 14.03 17.93 -20.05
C CYS A 456 13.30 18.02 -18.70
N SER A 457 12.89 16.88 -18.13
CA SER A 457 12.19 16.84 -16.85
C SER A 457 13.11 17.21 -15.69
N GLU A 458 14.39 16.84 -15.76
CA GLU A 458 15.40 17.20 -14.78
C GLU A 458 15.68 18.70 -14.74
N LYS A 459 15.80 19.34 -15.92
CA LYS A 459 16.02 20.80 -16.04
C LYS A 459 14.83 21.65 -15.53
N LEU A 460 13.63 21.07 -15.50
CA LEU A 460 12.40 21.72 -15.01
C LEU A 460 12.03 21.30 -13.58
N LYS A 461 12.90 20.54 -12.91
CA LYS A 461 12.69 20.08 -11.54
C LYS A 461 12.74 21.27 -10.57
N ASP A 462 11.73 21.37 -9.71
CA ASP A 462 11.59 22.43 -8.70
C ASP A 462 11.52 23.87 -9.27
N ALA A 463 11.29 24.00 -10.57
CA ALA A 463 11.12 25.29 -11.23
C ALA A 463 9.73 25.90 -10.98
N ALA A 464 9.65 27.23 -11.05
CA ALA A 464 8.40 27.97 -10.90
C ALA A 464 7.42 27.70 -12.05
N ASP A 465 6.13 27.96 -11.80
CA ASP A 465 5.12 27.88 -12.85
C ASP A 465 5.39 28.92 -13.95
N GLY A 466 5.26 28.51 -15.20
CA GLY A 466 5.63 29.33 -16.36
C GLY A 466 7.06 29.10 -16.87
N THR A 467 7.85 28.23 -16.22
CA THR A 467 9.16 27.79 -16.74
C THR A 467 9.00 26.80 -17.90
N PHE A 468 9.74 27.02 -18.99
CA PHE A 468 9.56 26.24 -20.22
C PHE A 468 10.84 26.04 -21.04
N LEU A 469 10.81 25.01 -21.90
CA LEU A 469 11.81 24.79 -22.96
C LEU A 469 11.20 24.02 -24.14
N VAL A 470 11.86 24.09 -25.30
CA VAL A 470 11.44 23.40 -26.54
C VAL A 470 12.50 22.41 -26.99
N ARG A 471 12.06 21.21 -27.40
CA ARG A 471 12.91 20.12 -27.91
C ARG A 471 12.28 19.49 -29.15
N ASP A 472 13.06 18.68 -29.85
CA ASP A 472 12.59 17.96 -31.05
C ASP A 472 11.54 16.89 -30.68
N ALA A 473 10.58 16.67 -31.58
CA ALA A 473 9.63 15.56 -31.44
C ALA A 473 10.31 14.21 -31.71
N LEU A 474 9.79 13.15 -31.08
CA LEU A 474 10.31 11.79 -31.23
C LEU A 474 10.19 11.25 -32.67
N ASP A 475 9.23 11.77 -33.44
CA ASP A 475 9.06 11.42 -34.85
C ASP A 475 9.93 12.33 -35.73
N ARG A 476 11.21 11.96 -35.87
CA ARG A 476 12.24 12.73 -36.61
C ARG A 476 11.92 12.96 -38.10
N GLY A 477 10.82 12.41 -38.62
CA GLY A 477 10.35 12.61 -39.99
C GLY A 477 9.22 13.64 -40.15
N SER A 478 8.61 14.14 -39.07
CA SER A 478 7.43 15.02 -39.16
C SER A 478 7.73 16.51 -39.14
N GLY A 479 8.90 16.93 -38.65
CA GLY A 479 9.25 18.35 -38.47
C GLY A 479 8.57 19.03 -37.27
N ASP A 480 7.90 18.26 -36.42
CA ASP A 480 7.21 18.75 -35.22
C ASP A 480 8.19 18.99 -34.05
N TYR A 481 7.80 19.88 -33.12
CA TYR A 481 8.54 20.15 -31.89
C TYR A 481 7.68 19.84 -30.65
N THR A 482 8.32 19.73 -29.50
CA THR A 482 7.63 19.57 -28.20
C THR A 482 8.01 20.71 -27.27
N LEU A 483 7.02 21.49 -26.83
CA LEU A 483 7.13 22.46 -25.75
C LEU A 483 6.83 21.76 -24.43
N THR A 484 7.75 21.85 -23.47
CA THR A 484 7.51 21.40 -22.10
C THR A 484 7.38 22.61 -21.19
N LEU A 485 6.25 22.70 -20.48
CA LEU A 485 5.87 23.84 -19.63
C LEU A 485 5.54 23.36 -18.22
N ARG A 486 6.07 24.05 -17.21
CA ARG A 486 5.78 23.79 -15.79
C ARG A 486 4.50 24.50 -15.35
N VAL A 487 3.52 23.74 -14.86
CA VAL A 487 2.23 24.26 -14.33
C VAL A 487 1.74 23.41 -13.16
N GLY A 488 1.43 24.05 -12.03
CA GLY A 488 0.90 23.40 -10.83
C GLY A 488 1.83 22.33 -10.27
N GLY A 489 3.15 22.54 -10.36
CA GLY A 489 4.16 21.57 -9.92
C GLY A 489 4.33 20.33 -10.83
N SER A 490 3.70 20.31 -12.01
CA SER A 490 3.81 19.23 -13.00
C SER A 490 4.30 19.71 -14.36
N ASN A 491 4.97 18.85 -15.12
CA ASN A 491 5.43 19.17 -16.48
C ASN A 491 4.32 18.83 -17.49
N LYS A 492 3.85 19.82 -18.24
CA LYS A 492 2.88 19.67 -19.34
C LYS A 492 3.62 19.62 -20.67
N LEU A 493 3.35 18.59 -21.47
CA LEU A 493 3.93 18.42 -22.80
C LEU A 493 2.93 18.88 -23.86
N ILE A 494 3.32 19.86 -24.67
CA ILE A 494 2.50 20.43 -25.73
C ILE A 494 3.21 20.21 -27.06
N LYS A 495 2.52 19.57 -28.01
CA LYS A 495 3.08 19.32 -29.34
C LYS A 495 2.90 20.57 -30.22
N ILE A 496 3.97 20.99 -30.88
CA ILE A 496 3.97 22.05 -31.88
C ILE A 496 3.94 21.36 -33.25
N TYR A 497 2.85 21.55 -33.97
CA TYR A 497 2.66 20.97 -35.30
C TYR A 497 3.26 21.86 -36.38
N GLN A 498 3.86 21.25 -37.39
CA GLN A 498 4.32 21.92 -38.59
C GLN A 498 3.52 21.44 -39.83
N ARG A 499 2.87 22.35 -40.55
CA ARG A 499 2.27 22.06 -41.87
C ARG A 499 2.40 23.26 -42.81
N GLY A 500 2.89 23.04 -44.02
CA GLY A 500 2.95 24.08 -45.07
C GLY A 500 3.76 25.32 -44.69
N GLY A 501 4.80 25.18 -43.86
CA GLY A 501 5.60 26.31 -43.36
C GLY A 501 4.96 27.11 -42.23
N LYS A 502 3.83 26.66 -41.67
CA LYS A 502 3.19 27.26 -40.51
C LYS A 502 3.25 26.36 -39.27
N TYR A 503 3.19 26.99 -38.10
CA TYR A 503 3.34 26.40 -36.78
C TYR A 503 2.16 26.74 -35.86
N GLY A 504 1.84 25.86 -34.92
CA GLY A 504 0.72 26.02 -33.98
C GLY A 504 0.53 24.80 -33.08
N PHE A 505 -0.26 24.95 -32.01
CA PHE A 505 -0.62 23.85 -31.10
C PHE A 505 -1.83 23.04 -31.57
N SER A 506 -2.73 23.65 -32.34
CA SER A 506 -3.92 23.04 -32.95
C SER A 506 -4.25 23.75 -34.27
N GLU A 507 -5.10 23.15 -35.11
CA GLU A 507 -5.55 23.81 -36.34
C GLU A 507 -6.59 24.91 -36.02
N PRO A 508 -6.54 26.07 -36.70
CA PRO A 508 -5.62 26.44 -37.79
C PRO A 508 -4.22 26.90 -37.31
N LEU A 509 -3.16 26.46 -38.00
CA LEU A 509 -1.78 26.91 -37.71
C LEU A 509 -1.58 28.35 -38.20
N THR A 510 -1.36 29.29 -37.29
CA THR A 510 -1.34 30.73 -37.59
C THR A 510 0.06 31.34 -37.66
N PHE A 511 1.06 30.73 -37.02
CA PHE A 511 2.41 31.29 -36.88
C PHE A 511 3.33 30.87 -38.02
N ASN A 512 4.30 31.71 -38.40
CA ASN A 512 5.22 31.43 -39.50
C ASN A 512 6.56 30.84 -39.01
N SER A 513 6.83 30.88 -37.70
CA SER A 513 8.01 30.27 -37.09
C SER A 513 7.72 29.82 -35.64
N VAL A 514 8.52 28.88 -35.13
CA VAL A 514 8.45 28.48 -33.71
C VAL A 514 8.84 29.62 -32.76
N PRO A 515 9.88 30.43 -33.03
CA PRO A 515 10.18 31.61 -32.19
C PRO A 515 9.03 32.62 -32.12
N GLU A 516 8.30 32.86 -33.22
CA GLU A 516 7.13 33.74 -33.25
C GLU A 516 6.00 33.19 -32.35
N LEU A 517 5.73 31.89 -32.43
CA LEU A 517 4.74 31.20 -31.58
C LEU A 517 5.11 31.32 -30.09
N ILE A 518 6.37 31.06 -29.74
CA ILE A 518 6.83 31.16 -28.35
C ILE A 518 6.78 32.61 -27.84
N SER A 519 7.17 33.58 -28.67
CA SER A 519 7.11 35.00 -28.32
C SER A 519 5.67 35.49 -28.08
N HIS A 520 4.72 35.01 -28.89
CA HIS A 520 3.31 35.29 -28.73
C HIS A 520 2.77 34.80 -27.38
N TYR A 521 2.99 33.52 -27.04
CA TYR A 521 2.54 32.94 -25.76
C TYR A 521 3.41 33.31 -24.55
N GLY A 522 4.51 34.04 -24.76
CA GLY A 522 5.20 34.78 -23.70
C GLY A 522 4.42 36.04 -23.28
N ARG A 523 3.68 36.66 -24.20
CA ARG A 523 2.88 37.87 -23.95
C ARG A 523 1.43 37.55 -23.61
N GLU A 524 0.86 36.55 -24.27
CA GLU A 524 -0.54 36.11 -24.11
C GLU A 524 -0.64 34.80 -23.31
N SER A 525 -1.71 34.66 -22.53
CA SER A 525 -1.98 33.44 -21.75
C SER A 525 -2.25 32.25 -22.69
N LEU A 526 -1.77 31.06 -22.29
CA LEU A 526 -2.12 29.80 -22.95
C LEU A 526 -3.60 29.41 -22.76
N GLU A 527 -4.37 30.18 -21.97
CA GLU A 527 -5.81 30.00 -21.78
C GLU A 527 -6.57 29.93 -23.12
N HIS A 528 -6.18 30.75 -24.11
CA HIS A 528 -6.78 30.75 -25.45
C HIS A 528 -6.61 29.42 -26.21
N TYR A 529 -5.61 28.62 -25.84
CA TYR A 529 -5.41 27.27 -26.36
C TYR A 529 -6.10 26.22 -25.47
N ASN A 530 -5.99 26.37 -24.15
CA ASN A 530 -6.62 25.48 -23.19
C ASN A 530 -6.96 26.24 -21.89
N ASN A 531 -8.24 26.34 -21.56
CA ASN A 531 -8.72 27.07 -20.37
C ASN A 531 -8.13 26.57 -19.03
N PHE A 532 -7.56 25.35 -19.00
CA PHE A 532 -6.87 24.81 -17.82
C PHE A 532 -5.39 25.27 -17.70
N LEU A 533 -4.86 25.96 -18.71
CA LEU A 533 -3.49 26.48 -18.75
C LEU A 533 -3.52 28.03 -18.70
N ASN A 534 -4.02 28.60 -17.60
CA ASN A 534 -3.97 30.05 -17.39
C ASN A 534 -2.58 30.49 -16.91
N VAL A 535 -1.58 30.33 -17.77
CA VAL A 535 -0.18 30.66 -17.51
C VAL A 535 0.47 31.12 -18.82
N ARG A 536 1.50 31.94 -18.72
CA ARG A 536 2.29 32.42 -19.86
C ARG A 536 3.65 31.71 -19.90
N LEU A 537 4.34 31.78 -21.04
CA LEU A 537 5.72 31.34 -21.16
C LEU A 537 6.66 32.39 -20.54
N LEU A 538 6.83 32.33 -19.21
CA LEU A 538 7.48 33.38 -18.43
C LEU A 538 8.99 33.20 -18.31
N TYR A 539 9.45 31.97 -18.04
CA TYR A 539 10.84 31.72 -17.67
C TYR A 539 11.48 30.72 -18.66
N PRO A 540 12.19 31.20 -19.70
CA PRO A 540 12.89 30.31 -20.61
C PRO A 540 14.05 29.63 -19.89
N VAL A 541 14.14 28.30 -19.99
CA VAL A 541 15.34 27.58 -19.55
C VAL A 541 16.43 27.82 -20.58
N SER A 542 17.29 28.80 -20.31
CA SER A 542 18.36 29.22 -21.21
C SER A 542 19.44 28.15 -21.29
N LYS A 543 19.81 27.75 -22.50
CA LYS A 543 20.98 26.91 -22.76
C LYS A 543 22.32 27.62 -22.50
N TYR A 544 22.29 28.95 -22.36
CA TYR A 544 23.47 29.79 -22.13
C TYR A 544 23.64 30.20 -20.66
N HIS A 545 22.60 30.09 -19.83
CA HIS A 545 22.71 30.30 -18.38
C HIS A 545 22.59 28.96 -17.65
N GLN A 546 23.75 28.37 -17.32
CA GLN A 546 23.82 27.55 -16.13
C GLN A 546 24.04 28.51 -14.95
N PRO A 547 23.22 28.49 -13.88
CA PRO A 547 23.39 29.37 -12.71
C PRO A 547 24.73 29.22 -11.97
N ASP A 548 25.60 28.30 -12.41
CA ASP A 548 26.86 27.93 -11.79
C ASP A 548 28.11 28.52 -12.51
N ASP A 549 27.95 29.32 -13.58
CA ASP A 549 29.09 29.74 -14.43
C ASP A 549 29.77 31.07 -14.03
N GLU A 550 29.15 31.93 -13.21
CA GLU A 550 29.82 33.14 -12.72
C GLU A 550 30.87 32.83 -11.63
N ASP A 551 30.67 31.77 -10.83
CA ASP A 551 31.63 31.35 -9.80
C ASP A 551 32.84 30.58 -10.37
N GLN A 552 32.68 29.88 -11.50
CA GLN A 552 33.70 28.98 -12.04
C GLN A 552 34.95 29.67 -12.59
N ARG A 553 34.89 30.98 -12.87
CA ARG A 553 36.06 31.73 -13.37
C ARG A 553 37.19 31.87 -12.34
N GLU A 554 36.89 31.65 -11.05
CA GLU A 554 37.87 31.66 -9.95
C GLU A 554 38.10 30.27 -9.31
N TRP A 555 37.61 29.18 -9.90
CA TRP A 555 37.78 27.85 -9.33
C TRP A 555 39.17 27.29 -9.64
N ASN A 556 40.04 27.32 -8.62
CA ASN A 556 41.28 26.55 -8.57
C ASN A 556 41.09 25.26 -7.75
N VAL A 557 42.03 24.32 -7.89
CA VAL A 557 41.95 22.99 -7.26
C VAL A 557 41.87 23.10 -5.73
N ASP A 558 42.58 24.05 -5.13
CA ASP A 558 42.62 24.23 -3.67
C ASP A 558 41.30 24.74 -3.09
N ARG A 559 40.68 25.73 -3.71
CA ARG A 559 39.41 26.33 -3.25
C ARG A 559 38.25 25.34 -3.40
N VAL A 560 38.22 24.57 -4.49
CA VAL A 560 37.21 23.51 -4.67
C VAL A 560 37.44 22.34 -3.71
N SER A 561 38.69 22.01 -3.38
CA SER A 561 39.02 20.99 -2.38
C SER A 561 38.58 21.42 -0.96
N GLN A 562 38.78 22.68 -0.59
CA GLN A 562 38.25 23.22 0.68
C GLN A 562 36.72 23.22 0.69
N ARG A 563 36.09 23.63 -0.41
CA ARG A 563 34.62 23.63 -0.51
C ARG A 563 34.02 22.22 -0.43
N LEU A 564 34.72 21.22 -0.99
CA LEU A 564 34.36 19.82 -0.84
C LEU A 564 34.41 19.36 0.62
N MET A 565 35.46 19.76 1.35
CA MET A 565 35.62 19.44 2.77
C MET A 565 34.52 20.07 3.64
N GLU A 566 34.16 21.33 3.37
CA GLU A 566 33.05 22.03 4.03
C GLU A 566 31.71 21.34 3.78
N ALA A 567 31.37 21.11 2.50
CA ALA A 567 30.13 20.43 2.12
C ALA A 567 30.02 19.01 2.71
N ASN A 568 31.15 18.30 2.81
CA ASN A 568 31.18 16.98 3.45
C ASN A 568 30.97 17.06 4.98
N ARG A 569 31.49 18.10 5.66
CA ARG A 569 31.24 18.33 7.09
C ARG A 569 29.78 18.66 7.36
N GLU A 570 29.20 19.55 6.57
CA GLU A 570 27.79 19.93 6.64
C GLU A 570 26.88 18.72 6.39
N TYR A 571 27.18 17.92 5.37
CA TYR A 571 26.47 16.68 5.08
C TYR A 571 26.52 15.69 6.24
N LEU A 572 27.71 15.43 6.80
CA LEU A 572 27.88 14.48 7.91
C LEU A 572 27.23 14.98 9.21
N ALA A 573 27.31 16.29 9.48
CA ALA A 573 26.65 16.88 10.64
C ALA A 573 25.12 16.81 10.51
N GLY A 574 24.58 17.21 9.36
CA GLY A 574 23.15 17.13 9.07
C GLY A 574 22.62 15.70 9.07
N SER A 575 23.36 14.73 8.52
CA SER A 575 22.99 13.30 8.56
C SER A 575 22.91 12.78 10.00
N ARG A 576 23.87 13.12 10.86
CA ARG A 576 23.85 12.71 12.28
C ARG A 576 22.68 13.34 13.03
N GLN A 577 22.38 14.61 12.79
CA GLN A 577 21.22 15.28 13.41
C GLN A 577 19.90 14.69 12.90
N PHE A 578 19.82 14.37 11.61
CA PHE A 578 18.67 13.68 11.02
C PHE A 578 18.41 12.34 11.69
N ASP A 579 19.44 11.50 11.83
CA ASP A 579 19.32 10.18 12.48
C ASP A 579 18.84 10.34 13.94
N GLN A 580 19.38 11.30 14.68
CA GLN A 580 18.97 11.58 16.07
C GLN A 580 17.49 12.00 16.17
N PHE A 581 17.04 12.93 15.33
CA PHE A 581 15.65 13.38 15.33
C PHE A 581 14.69 12.30 14.83
N HIS A 582 15.11 11.49 13.85
CA HIS A 582 14.33 10.37 13.36
C HIS A 582 14.14 9.30 14.43
N ASP A 583 15.17 8.98 15.21
CA ASP A 583 15.06 8.07 16.36
C ASP A 583 14.13 8.60 17.45
N GLN A 584 14.23 9.90 17.79
CA GLN A 584 13.31 10.55 18.73
C GLN A 584 11.86 10.51 18.23
N PHE A 585 11.67 10.74 16.93
CA PHE A 585 10.35 10.71 16.28
C PHE A 585 9.70 9.34 16.38
N ASN A 586 10.47 8.26 16.12
CA ASN A 586 9.98 6.90 16.24
C ASN A 586 9.58 6.55 17.68
N ARG A 587 10.39 6.95 18.67
CA ARG A 587 10.08 6.74 20.09
C ARG A 587 8.80 7.48 20.51
N LEU A 588 8.67 8.75 20.13
CA LEU A 588 7.47 9.55 20.43
C LEU A 588 6.22 9.02 19.74
N SER A 589 6.35 8.52 18.51
CA SER A 589 5.23 7.91 17.78
C SER A 589 4.67 6.69 18.52
N GLN A 590 5.55 5.83 19.05
CA GLN A 590 5.16 4.68 19.86
C GLN A 590 4.51 5.10 21.19
N ASP A 591 5.09 6.05 21.91
CA ASP A 591 4.53 6.55 23.18
C ASP A 591 3.14 7.19 22.97
N LEU A 592 2.98 7.97 21.89
CA LEU A 592 1.69 8.54 21.51
C LEU A 592 0.63 7.45 21.25
N GLN A 593 1.00 6.39 20.53
CA GLN A 593 0.09 5.27 20.26
C GLN A 593 -0.36 4.57 21.55
N ILE A 594 0.58 4.31 22.48
CA ILE A 594 0.29 3.68 23.77
C ILE A 594 -0.64 4.56 24.61
N LYS A 595 -0.37 5.87 24.69
CA LYS A 595 -1.22 6.81 25.45
C LYS A 595 -2.60 6.99 24.85
N VAL A 596 -2.74 6.99 23.52
CA VAL A 596 -4.06 7.01 22.84
C VAL A 596 -4.86 5.74 23.15
N GLN A 597 -4.21 4.57 23.13
CA GLN A 597 -4.86 3.31 23.52
C GLN A 597 -5.26 3.31 25.01
N ALA A 598 -4.46 3.92 25.89
CA ALA A 598 -4.79 4.08 27.30
C ALA A 598 -6.05 4.96 27.49
N LEU A 599 -6.19 6.06 26.73
CA LEU A 599 -7.40 6.90 26.78
C LEU A 599 -8.67 6.14 26.40
N GLN A 600 -8.62 5.31 25.36
CA GLN A 600 -9.75 4.45 24.97
C GLN A 600 -10.10 3.47 26.10
N SER A 601 -9.07 2.92 26.76
CA SER A 601 -9.27 2.01 27.90
C SER A 601 -9.91 2.74 29.09
N PHE A 602 -9.52 3.98 29.37
CA PHE A 602 -10.15 4.81 30.40
C PHE A 602 -11.62 5.13 30.06
N ASP A 603 -11.96 5.34 28.79
CA ASP A 603 -13.34 5.59 28.35
C ASP A 603 -14.25 4.38 28.60
N GLU A 604 -13.79 3.17 28.27
CA GLU A 604 -14.52 1.93 28.56
C GLU A 604 -14.65 1.68 30.08
N VAL A 605 -13.59 1.94 30.86
CA VAL A 605 -13.66 1.85 32.32
C VAL A 605 -14.69 2.85 32.87
N ALA A 606 -14.65 4.11 32.44
CA ALA A 606 -15.61 5.12 32.87
C ALA A 606 -17.05 4.75 32.50
N LYS A 607 -17.27 4.11 31.34
CA LYS A 607 -18.57 3.59 30.92
C LYS A 607 -19.06 2.45 31.82
N MET A 608 -18.21 1.47 32.14
CA MET A 608 -18.55 0.40 33.09
C MET A 608 -18.93 0.94 34.47
N PHE A 609 -18.21 1.95 34.97
CA PHE A 609 -18.57 2.65 36.22
C PHE A 609 -19.92 3.40 36.11
N GLY A 610 -20.24 3.93 34.93
CA GLY A 610 -21.54 4.55 34.64
C GLY A 610 -22.70 3.55 34.68
N GLU A 611 -22.55 2.41 34.02
CA GLU A 611 -23.51 1.31 34.01
C GLU A 611 -23.72 0.74 35.43
N GLN A 612 -22.64 0.59 36.21
CA GLN A 612 -22.73 0.18 37.62
C GLN A 612 -23.50 1.21 38.47
N GLY A 613 -23.37 2.51 38.15
CA GLY A 613 -24.12 3.57 38.82
C GLY A 613 -25.61 3.59 38.45
N GLU A 614 -25.98 3.17 37.23
CA GLU A 614 -27.37 2.94 36.84
C GLU A 614 -27.97 1.74 37.57
N LEU A 615 -27.25 0.62 37.60
CA LEU A 615 -27.67 -0.59 38.30
C LEU A 615 -27.87 -0.33 39.80
N GLN A 616 -26.96 0.42 40.41
CA GLN A 616 -27.06 0.77 41.83
C GLN A 616 -28.27 1.66 42.16
N ARG A 617 -28.66 2.57 41.25
CA ARG A 617 -29.89 3.36 41.39
C ARG A 617 -31.13 2.48 41.36
N GLN A 618 -31.18 1.50 40.45
CA GLN A 618 -32.28 0.53 40.39
C GLN A 618 -32.41 -0.28 41.68
N PHE A 619 -31.28 -0.69 42.28
CA PHE A 619 -31.29 -1.36 43.58
C PHE A 619 -31.75 -0.44 44.73
N HIS A 620 -31.33 0.83 44.75
CA HIS A 620 -31.80 1.82 45.74
C HIS A 620 -33.32 2.00 45.70
N ASP A 621 -33.89 2.09 44.49
CA ASP A 621 -35.33 2.24 44.27
C ASP A 621 -36.13 1.02 44.77
N CYS A 622 -35.53 -0.17 44.78
CA CYS A 622 -36.16 -1.42 45.20
C CYS A 622 -36.00 -1.74 46.71
N CYS A 623 -35.17 -1.00 47.45
CA CYS A 623 -34.96 -1.22 48.87
C CYS A 623 -36.16 -0.76 49.72
N SER A 624 -36.67 -1.64 50.60
CA SER A 624 -37.75 -1.33 51.55
C SER A 624 -37.25 -0.92 52.95
N GLY A 625 -36.01 -1.28 53.32
CA GLY A 625 -35.41 -0.96 54.63
C GLY A 625 -34.51 0.27 54.63
N GLU A 626 -34.62 1.12 55.65
CA GLU A 626 -33.83 2.36 55.80
C GLU A 626 -32.32 2.10 55.92
N GLN A 627 -31.94 1.03 56.63
CA GLN A 627 -30.54 0.64 56.82
C GLN A 627 -29.90 0.11 55.53
N GLU A 628 -30.66 -0.60 54.69
CA GLU A 628 -30.22 -1.09 53.38
C GLU A 628 -30.04 0.05 52.38
N ARG A 629 -30.99 1.00 52.34
CA ARG A 629 -30.87 2.23 51.53
C ARG A 629 -29.61 3.00 51.87
N ARG A 630 -29.32 3.19 53.15
CA ARG A 630 -28.12 3.89 53.62
C ARG A 630 -26.82 3.19 53.18
N ALA A 631 -26.76 1.86 53.27
CA ALA A 631 -25.60 1.10 52.78
C ALA A 631 -25.40 1.23 51.25
N VAL A 632 -26.49 1.24 50.50
CA VAL A 632 -26.45 1.45 49.04
C VAL A 632 -26.03 2.88 48.70
N GLU A 633 -26.45 3.90 49.46
CA GLU A 633 -26.02 5.28 49.29
C GLU A 633 -24.53 5.47 49.59
N GLU A 634 -24.02 4.89 50.67
CA GLU A 634 -22.61 4.94 51.05
C GLU A 634 -21.71 4.27 49.99
N ASN A 635 -22.13 3.12 49.47
CA ASN A 635 -21.45 2.45 48.36
C ASN A 635 -21.51 3.31 47.07
N GLY A 636 -22.64 4.01 46.83
CA GLY A 636 -22.82 4.87 45.67
C GLY A 636 -21.86 6.05 45.70
N ALA A 637 -21.67 6.64 46.87
CA ALA A 637 -20.66 7.68 47.11
C ALA A 637 -19.23 7.17 46.89
N LEU A 638 -18.93 5.91 47.19
CA LEU A 638 -17.63 5.31 46.91
C LEU A 638 -17.43 5.10 45.40
N LEU A 639 -18.43 4.61 44.68
CA LEU A 639 -18.41 4.43 43.24
C LEU A 639 -18.19 5.76 42.51
N GLN A 640 -18.89 6.82 42.93
CA GLN A 640 -18.72 8.17 42.38
C GLN A 640 -17.30 8.72 42.61
N ARG A 641 -16.73 8.55 43.82
CA ARG A 641 -15.34 8.95 44.10
C ARG A 641 -14.33 8.22 43.22
N ARG A 642 -14.52 6.92 42.98
CA ARG A 642 -13.66 6.13 42.08
C ARG A 642 -13.78 6.59 40.63
N LEU A 643 -15.00 6.83 40.15
CA LEU A 643 -15.25 7.36 38.79
C LEU A 643 -14.60 8.74 38.61
N GLN A 644 -14.66 9.60 39.62
CA GLN A 644 -14.00 10.91 39.59
C GLN A 644 -12.48 10.78 39.45
N SER A 645 -11.84 9.89 40.23
CA SER A 645 -10.40 9.62 40.14
C SER A 645 -9.99 9.06 38.76
N VAL A 646 -10.80 8.18 38.16
CA VAL A 646 -10.57 7.67 36.80
C VAL A 646 -10.65 8.80 35.77
N ARG A 647 -11.64 9.70 35.88
CA ARG A 647 -11.79 10.85 34.99
C ARG A 647 -10.64 11.85 35.10
N GLU A 648 -10.16 12.11 36.31
CA GLU A 648 -9.00 12.98 36.56
C GLU A 648 -7.73 12.39 35.94
N THR A 649 -7.47 11.10 36.15
CA THR A 649 -6.31 10.40 35.56
C THR A 649 -6.37 10.40 34.04
N ARG A 650 -7.56 10.16 33.47
CA ARG A 650 -7.80 10.26 32.03
C ARG A 650 -7.50 11.68 31.53
N SER A 651 -7.94 12.72 32.24
CA SER A 651 -7.67 14.11 31.85
C SER A 651 -6.17 14.38 31.81
N GLN A 652 -5.42 13.93 32.82
CA GLN A 652 -3.96 14.09 32.86
C GLN A 652 -3.29 13.39 31.66
N VAL A 653 -3.71 12.17 31.32
CA VAL A 653 -3.17 11.46 30.14
C VAL A 653 -3.57 12.18 28.84
N ALA A 654 -4.75 12.80 28.78
CA ALA A 654 -5.18 13.58 27.62
C ALA A 654 -4.37 14.87 27.44
N ASP A 655 -3.97 15.52 28.53
CA ASP A 655 -3.02 16.64 28.53
C ASP A 655 -1.64 16.21 28.02
N ASP A 656 -1.12 15.08 28.52
CA ASP A 656 0.15 14.50 28.04
C ASP A 656 0.11 14.22 26.54
N VAL A 657 -0.98 13.63 26.04
CA VAL A 657 -1.17 13.35 24.60
C VAL A 657 -1.14 14.65 23.80
N ARG A 658 -1.82 15.71 24.26
CA ARG A 658 -1.78 17.03 23.59
C ARG A 658 -0.36 17.60 23.55
N ALA A 659 0.38 17.50 24.66
CA ALA A 659 1.76 17.97 24.73
C ALA A 659 2.68 17.19 23.77
N ILE A 660 2.57 15.86 23.75
CA ILE A 660 3.35 15.00 22.84
C ILE A 660 3.00 15.29 21.37
N GLN A 661 1.71 15.48 21.04
CA GLN A 661 1.28 15.83 19.69
C GLN A 661 1.85 17.18 19.22
N ALA A 662 1.96 18.17 20.11
CA ALA A 662 2.58 19.45 19.78
C ALA A 662 4.08 19.28 19.50
N TYR A 663 4.79 18.54 20.35
CA TYR A 663 6.22 18.26 20.17
C TYR A 663 6.50 17.41 18.91
N TYR A 664 5.65 16.41 18.63
CA TYR A 664 5.72 15.60 17.41
C TYR A 664 5.65 16.45 16.13
N LYS A 665 4.71 17.40 16.07
CA LYS A 665 4.59 18.34 14.95
C LYS A 665 5.80 19.28 14.83
N GLN A 666 6.41 19.65 15.93
CA GLN A 666 7.64 20.45 15.92
C GLN A 666 8.80 19.63 15.35
N LEU A 667 9.01 18.42 15.86
CA LEU A 667 10.06 17.51 15.40
C LEU A 667 9.92 17.16 13.91
N GLU A 668 8.70 16.99 13.42
CA GLU A 668 8.42 16.78 11.99
C GLU A 668 8.88 17.95 11.11
N ARG A 669 8.72 19.19 11.56
CA ARG A 669 9.21 20.39 10.83
C ARG A 669 10.73 20.44 10.80
N GLU A 670 11.38 20.17 11.94
CA GLU A 670 12.84 20.12 12.05
C GLU A 670 13.44 19.05 11.12
N ILE A 671 12.84 17.85 11.10
CA ILE A 671 13.24 16.77 10.20
C ILE A 671 13.10 17.18 8.73
N ASN A 672 12.00 17.82 8.36
CA ASN A 672 11.78 18.25 6.98
C ASN A 672 12.73 19.40 6.57
N GLY A 673 13.10 20.29 7.49
CA GLY A 673 14.16 21.29 7.28
C GLY A 673 15.52 20.63 7.05
N LEU A 674 15.93 19.73 7.95
CA LEU A 674 17.20 19.00 7.84
C LEU A 674 17.31 18.18 6.55
N LYS A 675 16.22 17.58 6.07
CA LYS A 675 16.22 16.86 4.77
C LYS A 675 16.67 17.76 3.61
N ILE A 676 16.23 19.02 3.61
CA ILE A 676 16.58 19.98 2.56
C ILE A 676 18.06 20.35 2.68
N GLU A 677 18.52 20.66 3.89
CA GLU A 677 19.92 21.01 4.17
C GLU A 677 20.89 19.88 3.81
N VAL A 678 20.58 18.64 4.20
CA VAL A 678 21.38 17.44 3.87
C VAL A 678 21.42 17.21 2.35
N ALA A 679 20.29 17.37 1.66
CA ALA A 679 20.24 17.22 0.20
C ALA A 679 21.05 18.30 -0.52
N GLN A 680 21.02 19.55 -0.03
CA GLN A 680 21.82 20.65 -0.59
C GLN A 680 23.33 20.40 -0.38
N ALA A 681 23.73 19.99 0.82
CA ALA A 681 25.12 19.65 1.13
C ALA A 681 25.61 18.44 0.30
N ALA A 682 24.76 17.41 0.12
CA ALA A 682 25.07 16.27 -0.74
C ALA A 682 25.29 16.68 -2.20
N LYS A 683 24.40 17.53 -2.75
CA LYS A 683 24.52 18.05 -4.11
C LYS A 683 25.79 18.88 -4.28
N GLN A 684 26.13 19.72 -3.31
CA GLN A 684 27.36 20.52 -3.34
C GLN A 684 28.60 19.62 -3.29
N ARG A 685 28.58 18.57 -2.46
CA ARG A 685 29.65 17.56 -2.39
C ARG A 685 29.85 16.87 -3.75
N GLU A 686 28.77 16.42 -4.39
CA GLU A 686 28.82 15.77 -5.71
C GLU A 686 29.34 16.72 -6.80
N LYS A 687 28.89 17.99 -6.80
CA LYS A 687 29.40 19.02 -7.74
C LYS A 687 30.91 19.21 -7.59
N CYS A 688 31.40 19.38 -6.37
CA CYS A 688 32.84 19.56 -6.13
C CYS A 688 33.65 18.30 -6.51
N GLN A 689 33.14 17.09 -6.23
CA GLN A 689 33.78 15.84 -6.64
C GLN A 689 33.86 15.71 -8.17
N ALA A 690 32.75 15.96 -8.87
CA ALA A 690 32.68 15.89 -10.32
C ALA A 690 33.64 16.88 -10.98
N TRP A 691 33.73 18.11 -10.45
CA TRP A 691 34.64 19.13 -10.96
C TRP A 691 36.12 18.74 -10.77
N LEU A 692 36.50 18.22 -9.60
CA LEU A 692 37.88 17.76 -9.34
C LEU A 692 38.26 16.57 -10.25
N GLN A 693 37.33 15.63 -10.47
CA GLN A 693 37.53 14.50 -11.38
C GLN A 693 37.70 14.96 -12.84
N ALA A 694 36.90 15.93 -13.30
CA ALA A 694 36.98 16.48 -14.66
C ALA A 694 38.33 17.16 -14.94
N ARG A 695 39.03 17.65 -13.91
CA ARG A 695 40.38 18.22 -14.02
C ARG A 695 41.52 17.22 -13.76
N GLY A 696 41.22 15.93 -13.68
CA GLY A 696 42.21 14.87 -13.58
C GLY A 696 42.77 14.63 -12.17
N VAL A 697 42.12 15.15 -11.11
CA VAL A 697 42.51 14.84 -9.73
C VAL A 697 42.22 13.36 -9.45
N PRO A 698 43.20 12.57 -8.95
CA PRO A 698 42.99 11.15 -8.67
C PRO A 698 41.88 10.92 -7.65
N LYS A 699 41.05 9.90 -7.88
CA LYS A 699 39.95 9.53 -6.97
C LYS A 699 40.43 9.27 -5.54
N ASP A 700 41.62 8.70 -5.36
CA ASP A 700 42.20 8.44 -4.04
C ASP A 700 42.48 9.73 -3.26
N HIS A 701 42.90 10.80 -3.95
CA HIS A 701 43.12 12.09 -3.33
C HIS A 701 41.80 12.74 -2.89
N ILE A 702 40.75 12.64 -3.71
CA ILE A 702 39.40 13.12 -3.38
C ILE A 702 38.84 12.35 -2.17
N ASN A 703 39.02 11.03 -2.12
CA ASN A 703 38.61 10.20 -0.99
C ASN A 703 39.35 10.59 0.30
N LYS A 704 40.65 10.90 0.21
CA LYS A 704 41.44 11.39 1.33
C LYS A 704 40.91 12.73 1.87
N LEU A 705 40.57 13.68 0.99
CA LEU A 705 39.95 14.96 1.41
C LEU A 705 38.62 14.76 2.15
N LEU A 706 37.82 13.78 1.73
CA LEU A 706 36.55 13.41 2.39
C LEU A 706 36.79 12.75 3.76
N GLN A 707 37.84 11.93 3.89
CA GLN A 707 38.23 11.34 5.17
C GLN A 707 38.77 12.40 6.13
N ASP A 708 39.69 13.26 5.67
CA ASP A 708 40.28 14.33 6.49
C ASP A 708 39.23 15.34 6.98
N SER A 709 38.19 15.59 6.18
CA SER A 709 37.07 16.46 6.56
C SER A 709 36.07 15.81 7.52
N SER A 710 36.00 14.49 7.57
CA SER A 710 35.04 13.74 8.40
C SER A 710 35.33 13.83 9.91
N GLY A 711 36.50 14.33 10.30
CA GLY A 711 36.91 14.46 11.71
C GLY A 711 37.25 13.12 12.37
N GLN A 712 37.25 12.02 11.62
CA GLN A 712 37.82 10.76 12.05
C GLN A 712 39.32 10.77 11.72
N GLN A 713 40.16 11.20 12.68
CA GLN A 713 41.54 10.69 12.69
C GLN A 713 41.45 9.16 12.72
N GLU A 714 42.12 8.49 11.79
CA GLU A 714 42.40 7.07 11.98
C GLU A 714 42.97 6.90 13.39
N PRO A 715 42.40 6.01 14.24
CA PRO A 715 43.18 5.50 15.36
C PRO A 715 44.48 4.97 14.76
N PRO A 716 45.65 5.23 15.36
CA PRO A 716 46.89 4.65 14.87
C PRO A 716 46.64 3.15 14.71
N ALA A 717 46.96 2.61 13.53
CA ALA A 717 46.71 1.22 13.19
C ALA A 717 47.37 0.29 14.21
N ALA A 718 46.61 -0.08 15.25
CA ALA A 718 47.01 -1.02 16.28
C ALA A 718 46.79 -2.44 15.74
N PRO A 719 47.65 -3.39 16.14
CA PRO A 719 47.84 -4.63 15.41
C PRO A 719 46.59 -5.50 15.46
N ARG A 720 46.04 -5.84 14.29
CA ARG A 720 45.10 -6.95 14.15
C ARG A 720 45.79 -8.22 14.67
N TRP A 721 45.35 -8.71 15.83
CA TRP A 721 45.72 -10.05 16.29
C TRP A 721 45.34 -11.05 15.20
N ARG A 722 46.29 -11.92 14.82
CA ARG A 722 46.06 -12.91 13.75
C ARG A 722 44.87 -13.80 14.13
N VAL A 723 44.13 -14.15 13.08
CA VAL A 723 42.74 -14.62 13.03
C VAL A 723 42.44 -15.95 13.75
N GLU A 724 43.33 -16.54 14.56
CA GLU A 724 43.11 -17.90 15.09
C GLU A 724 43.38 -18.14 16.59
N GLU A 725 43.77 -17.14 17.40
CA GLU A 725 44.01 -17.36 18.84
C GLU A 725 43.29 -16.34 19.73
N ALA A 726 42.58 -16.86 20.76
CA ALA A 726 41.96 -16.03 21.78
C ALA A 726 43.01 -15.17 22.50
N PRO A 727 42.70 -13.90 22.85
CA PRO A 727 43.67 -13.01 23.50
C PRO A 727 44.25 -13.64 24.78
N PRO A 728 45.56 -13.45 25.07
CA PRO A 728 46.18 -14.07 26.24
C PRO A 728 45.43 -13.72 27.52
N GLU A 729 45.26 -14.68 28.44
CA GLU A 729 44.43 -14.51 29.64
C GLU A 729 44.83 -13.29 30.48
N GLY A 730 46.12 -12.97 30.56
CA GLY A 730 46.63 -11.78 31.24
C GLY A 730 46.25 -10.42 30.62
N THR A 731 45.58 -10.41 29.45
CA THR A 731 45.15 -9.16 28.79
C THR A 731 43.71 -8.75 29.11
N TRP A 732 42.88 -9.69 29.58
CA TRP A 732 41.46 -9.46 29.88
C TRP A 732 41.02 -10.02 31.23
N PHE A 733 41.73 -10.99 31.82
CA PHE A 733 41.39 -11.54 33.13
C PHE A 733 42.09 -10.78 34.25
N VAL A 734 41.33 -10.27 35.22
CA VAL A 734 41.84 -9.50 36.36
C VAL A 734 41.41 -10.17 37.66
N ALA A 735 42.34 -10.89 38.29
CA ALA A 735 42.07 -11.73 39.47
C ALA A 735 41.63 -10.91 40.70
N ASP A 736 42.29 -9.79 40.96
CA ASP A 736 42.00 -8.90 42.10
C ASP A 736 41.29 -7.62 41.63
N CYS A 737 40.08 -7.78 41.08
CA CYS A 737 39.29 -6.67 40.56
C CYS A 737 37.86 -6.69 41.08
N ASP A 738 37.46 -5.62 41.77
CA ASP A 738 36.07 -5.41 42.15
C ASP A 738 35.30 -4.62 41.07
N ARG A 739 33.99 -4.45 41.28
CA ARG A 739 33.13 -3.72 40.33
C ARG A 739 33.56 -2.26 40.14
N GLY A 740 34.01 -1.59 41.20
CA GLY A 740 34.40 -0.18 41.14
C GLY A 740 35.74 0.02 40.43
N GLN A 741 36.68 -0.89 40.64
CA GLN A 741 37.96 -0.92 39.95
C GLN A 741 37.79 -1.25 38.46
N ALA A 742 36.88 -2.17 38.12
CA ALA A 742 36.53 -2.45 36.74
C ALA A 742 35.93 -1.23 36.03
N MET A 743 35.06 -0.46 36.71
CA MET A 743 34.53 0.79 36.17
C MET A 743 35.65 1.80 35.88
N ARG A 744 36.58 2.01 36.82
CA ARG A 744 37.72 2.93 36.62
C ARG A 744 38.64 2.53 35.47
N LEU A 745 38.83 1.23 35.24
CA LEU A 745 39.68 0.74 34.15
C LEU A 745 39.02 0.88 32.76
N LEU A 746 37.69 0.86 32.73
CA LEU A 746 36.88 0.89 31.51
C LEU A 746 36.29 2.29 31.21
N GLU A 747 36.36 3.22 32.15
CA GLU A 747 35.87 4.58 31.99
C GLU A 747 36.62 5.30 30.85
N GLY A 748 35.87 5.88 29.91
CA GLY A 748 36.42 6.58 28.75
C GLY A 748 37.05 5.69 27.66
N ARG A 749 36.95 4.35 27.79
CA ARG A 749 37.40 3.41 26.73
C ARG A 749 36.36 3.29 25.62
N CYS A 750 36.79 2.81 24.45
CA CYS A 750 35.90 2.58 23.31
C CYS A 750 34.96 1.39 23.55
N ASP A 751 33.82 1.40 22.87
CA ASP A 751 32.85 0.30 22.88
C ASP A 751 33.50 -1.03 22.48
N GLY A 752 33.16 -2.08 23.21
CA GLY A 752 33.76 -3.43 23.07
C GLY A 752 35.00 -3.66 23.92
N THR A 753 35.47 -2.67 24.68
CA THR A 753 36.54 -2.88 25.67
C THR A 753 36.02 -3.65 26.87
N PHE A 754 36.66 -4.76 27.22
CA PHE A 754 36.18 -5.69 28.24
C PHE A 754 37.27 -6.24 29.17
N LEU A 755 36.82 -6.69 30.35
CA LEU A 755 37.61 -7.50 31.28
C LEU A 755 36.71 -8.50 32.01
N VAL A 756 37.28 -9.64 32.40
CA VAL A 756 36.64 -10.66 33.23
C VAL A 756 37.28 -10.64 34.61
N ARG A 757 36.45 -10.63 35.65
CA ARG A 757 36.89 -10.60 37.06
C ARG A 757 36.10 -11.61 37.90
N PRO A 758 36.60 -12.03 39.07
CA PRO A 758 35.79 -12.78 40.02
C PRO A 758 34.52 -12.02 40.43
N SER A 759 33.41 -12.75 40.57
CA SER A 759 32.17 -12.21 41.10
C SER A 759 32.23 -12.11 42.63
N LYS A 760 31.29 -11.35 43.23
CA LYS A 760 31.05 -11.39 44.68
C LYS A 760 30.54 -12.77 45.15
N ASN A 761 29.96 -13.54 44.23
CA ASN A 761 29.50 -14.91 44.49
C ASN A 761 30.70 -15.88 44.40
N PRO A 762 30.96 -16.69 45.45
CA PRO A 762 32.07 -17.63 45.44
C PRO A 762 32.00 -18.60 44.25
N GLY A 763 33.08 -18.68 43.47
CA GLY A 763 33.19 -19.61 42.34
C GLY A 763 32.53 -19.17 41.03
N GLN A 764 31.99 -17.94 40.95
CA GLN A 764 31.44 -17.35 39.73
C GLN A 764 32.28 -16.16 39.23
N PHE A 765 32.12 -15.81 37.95
CA PHE A 765 32.85 -14.72 37.31
C PHE A 765 31.89 -13.63 36.83
N ALA A 766 32.42 -12.44 36.55
CA ALA A 766 31.67 -11.32 35.99
C ALA A 766 32.45 -10.71 34.83
N LEU A 767 31.78 -10.56 33.68
CA LEU A 767 32.23 -9.74 32.57
C LEU A 767 31.93 -8.26 32.90
N SER A 768 32.89 -7.37 32.66
CA SER A 768 32.67 -5.93 32.64
C SER A 768 33.06 -5.41 31.25
N ILE A 769 32.16 -4.71 30.57
CA ILE A 769 32.33 -4.30 29.15
C ILE A 769 31.74 -2.93 28.88
N VAL A 770 32.39 -2.14 28.01
CA VAL A 770 31.86 -0.85 27.53
C VAL A 770 30.92 -1.07 26.35
N ALA A 771 29.70 -0.58 26.45
CA ALA A 771 28.74 -0.54 25.35
C ALA A 771 27.95 0.79 25.40
N GLU A 772 27.81 1.44 24.25
CA GLU A 772 27.15 2.76 24.12
C GLU A 772 27.74 3.79 25.09
N GLY A 773 29.07 3.78 25.28
CA GLY A 773 29.78 4.68 26.18
C GLY A 773 29.55 4.43 27.68
N LYS A 774 28.91 3.33 28.07
CA LYS A 774 28.66 2.96 29.48
C LYS A 774 29.28 1.61 29.83
N VAL A 775 29.77 1.48 31.06
CA VAL A 775 30.29 0.21 31.60
C VAL A 775 29.14 -0.67 32.08
N ASN A 776 28.96 -1.82 31.45
CA ASN A 776 27.98 -2.84 31.79
C ASN A 776 28.66 -4.03 32.47
N HIS A 777 27.90 -4.77 33.29
CA HIS A 777 28.41 -5.96 33.96
C HIS A 777 27.46 -7.15 33.78
N CYS A 778 28.00 -8.30 33.35
CA CYS A 778 27.25 -9.54 33.14
C CYS A 778 27.82 -10.65 34.02
N LEU A 779 26.96 -11.43 34.65
CA LEU A 779 27.37 -12.57 35.46
C LEU A 779 27.69 -13.76 34.54
N ILE A 780 28.86 -14.38 34.71
CA ILE A 780 29.25 -15.62 34.05
C ILE A 780 29.05 -16.75 35.06
N LEU A 781 28.13 -17.64 34.75
CA LEU A 781 27.79 -18.81 35.56
C LEU A 781 28.78 -19.93 35.28
N ARG A 782 29.29 -20.56 36.35
CA ARG A 782 30.07 -21.80 36.28
C ARG A 782 29.16 -22.98 36.59
N THR A 783 28.97 -23.87 35.62
CA THR A 783 28.19 -25.11 35.73
C THR A 783 29.12 -26.33 35.62
N GLU A 784 28.60 -27.54 35.85
CA GLU A 784 29.34 -28.78 35.63
C GLU A 784 29.78 -28.98 34.16
N ARG A 785 29.08 -28.34 33.22
CA ARG A 785 29.33 -28.45 31.77
C ARG A 785 30.22 -27.33 31.22
N GLY A 786 30.52 -26.30 32.00
CA GLY A 786 31.36 -25.16 31.59
C GLY A 786 30.84 -23.79 32.06
N TYR A 787 31.15 -22.75 31.29
CA TYR A 787 30.91 -21.33 31.57
C TYR A 787 29.92 -20.73 30.56
N GLY A 788 28.98 -19.91 31.01
CA GLY A 788 28.02 -19.23 30.13
C GLY A 788 27.24 -18.12 30.82
N PHE A 789 26.43 -17.38 30.06
CA PHE A 789 25.58 -16.31 30.58
C PHE A 789 24.18 -16.78 30.99
N ALA A 790 23.62 -17.81 30.33
CA ALA A 790 22.33 -18.43 30.67
C ALA A 790 22.23 -19.89 30.18
N GLU A 791 21.58 -20.80 30.92
CA GLU A 791 21.11 -22.09 30.39
C GLU A 791 19.74 -21.88 29.71
N PRO A 792 19.40 -22.56 28.59
CA PRO A 792 20.04 -23.71 27.94
C PRO A 792 20.88 -23.38 26.69
N LEU A 793 21.31 -22.13 26.50
CA LEU A 793 21.92 -21.67 25.24
C LEU A 793 23.36 -21.18 25.49
N THR A 794 24.33 -21.85 24.86
CA THR A 794 25.80 -21.58 24.88
C THR A 794 26.54 -21.75 26.22
N ILE A 795 26.97 -22.99 26.49
CA ILE A 795 27.95 -23.33 27.54
C ILE A 795 29.32 -23.59 26.88
N HIS A 796 30.36 -22.89 27.35
CA HIS A 796 31.73 -23.01 26.86
C HIS A 796 32.62 -23.77 27.86
N PRO A 797 33.53 -24.66 27.42
CA PRO A 797 34.32 -25.49 28.34
C PRO A 797 35.30 -24.69 29.22
N THR A 798 35.77 -23.53 28.77
CA THR A 798 36.69 -22.65 29.52
C THR A 798 36.28 -21.18 29.36
N LEU A 799 36.68 -20.32 30.31
CA LEU A 799 36.51 -18.87 30.19
C LEU A 799 37.18 -18.32 28.92
N ARG A 800 38.32 -18.89 28.53
CA ARG A 800 39.02 -18.52 27.29
C ARG A 800 38.20 -18.83 26.05
N SER A 801 37.55 -20.00 26.00
CA SER A 801 36.65 -20.37 24.90
C SER A 801 35.42 -19.47 24.82
N LEU A 802 34.89 -19.06 25.99
CA LEU A 802 33.81 -18.07 26.07
C LEU A 802 34.25 -16.74 25.46
N VAL A 803 35.38 -16.20 25.89
CA VAL A 803 35.92 -14.94 25.37
C VAL A 803 36.16 -15.02 23.86
N GLN A 804 36.75 -16.10 23.36
CA GLN A 804 36.99 -16.32 21.93
C GLN A 804 35.70 -16.36 21.09
N HIS A 805 34.62 -16.89 21.66
CA HIS A 805 33.34 -16.93 20.99
C HIS A 805 32.74 -15.53 20.89
N TYR A 806 32.72 -14.77 21.99
CA TYR A 806 32.13 -13.43 22.04
C TYR A 806 33.05 -12.32 21.53
N THR A 807 34.29 -12.60 21.14
CA THR A 807 35.08 -11.66 20.31
C THR A 807 34.50 -11.56 18.89
N HIS A 808 33.84 -12.62 18.41
CA HIS A 808 33.27 -12.71 17.06
C HIS A 808 31.74 -12.62 17.03
N ASN A 809 31.07 -12.98 18.13
CA ASN A 809 29.62 -12.98 18.25
C ASN A 809 29.16 -11.88 19.22
N SER A 810 28.14 -11.14 18.83
CA SER A 810 27.59 -10.04 19.62
C SER A 810 26.96 -10.56 20.91
N LEU A 811 27.10 -9.82 22.01
CA LEU A 811 26.45 -10.12 23.29
C LEU A 811 24.94 -9.82 23.27
N GLU A 812 24.41 -9.31 22.14
CA GLU A 812 22.98 -9.04 21.95
C GLU A 812 22.10 -10.27 22.11
N GLU A 813 22.65 -11.46 21.84
CA GLU A 813 21.98 -12.75 22.02
C GLU A 813 21.55 -12.97 23.48
N HIS A 814 22.31 -12.44 24.45
CA HIS A 814 22.04 -12.60 25.88
C HIS A 814 21.44 -11.36 26.52
N ASN A 815 21.73 -10.18 25.97
CA ASN A 815 21.17 -8.93 26.44
C ASN A 815 20.97 -7.98 25.25
N PRO A 816 19.72 -7.69 24.85
CA PRO A 816 19.42 -6.78 23.73
C PRO A 816 20.02 -5.37 23.86
N LEU A 817 20.44 -4.98 25.07
CA LEU A 817 21.12 -3.72 25.37
C LEU A 817 22.64 -3.76 25.15
N LEU A 818 23.23 -4.92 24.83
CA LEU A 818 24.66 -5.11 24.62
C LEU A 818 24.96 -5.47 23.16
N LYS A 819 24.72 -4.53 22.25
CA LYS A 819 25.06 -4.66 20.82
C LYS A 819 26.56 -4.48 20.54
N THR A 820 27.39 -5.21 21.27
CA THR A 820 28.85 -5.13 21.17
C THR A 820 29.48 -6.51 21.33
N THR A 821 30.69 -6.68 20.80
CA THR A 821 31.51 -7.88 20.98
C THR A 821 32.62 -7.62 22.01
N MET A 822 33.25 -8.67 22.52
CA MET A 822 34.46 -8.60 23.34
C MET A 822 35.67 -8.24 22.47
N ALA A 823 35.66 -7.07 21.86
CA ALA A 823 36.60 -6.65 20.82
C ALA A 823 37.99 -6.33 21.39
N TYR A 824 38.06 -5.67 22.55
CA TYR A 824 39.31 -5.12 23.08
C TYR A 824 39.57 -5.57 24.53
N PRO A 825 40.57 -6.42 24.80
CA PRO A 825 41.02 -6.72 26.15
C PRO A 825 41.46 -5.44 26.86
N VAL A 826 41.12 -5.25 28.14
CA VAL A 826 41.46 -4.02 28.89
C VAL A 826 42.96 -3.69 28.90
N PHE A 827 43.85 -4.70 28.80
CA PHE A 827 45.29 -4.53 28.71
C PHE A 827 45.86 -4.92 27.32
N GLY A 828 45.02 -5.07 26.31
CA GLY A 828 45.41 -5.38 24.94
C GLY A 828 45.92 -4.16 24.19
N GLY A 829 47.21 -3.83 24.38
CA GLY A 829 48.05 -2.96 23.55
C GLY A 829 47.40 -1.74 22.86
N SER A 830 47.47 -0.58 23.51
CA SER A 830 47.86 0.66 22.83
C SER A 830 49.39 0.70 22.78
N SER A 831 49.96 0.40 21.62
CA SER A 831 51.37 0.55 21.24
C SER A 831 51.41 1.13 19.84
#